data_AF-A0A524P746-F1
#
_entry.id   AF-A0A524P746-F1
#
_cell.length_a   1.000
_cell.length_b   1.000
_cell.length_c   1.000
_cell.angle_alpha   90.00
_cell.angle_beta   90.00
_cell.angle_gamma   90.00
#
_symmetry.space_group_name_H-M   'P 1'
#
loop_
_entity.id
_entity.type
_entity.pdbx_description
1 polymer ?
#
loop_
_entity_poly.entity_id
_entity_poly.type
_entity_poly.pdbx_seq_one_letter_code
_entity_poly.pdbx_strand_id
1 'polypeptide(L)'
;MRGSTKIAGIVTTLAAVALLIGAQAAQAQLISAVESKCASTIGKASAKLAKTYGKEVTKCRNADISGKTVGACPDSKGLAKINKIAGKLTSSIEKKCGSTCSVSALPCIADSLCPPLPGIGSAEQCSAGAAGKPFDFHKLGFPGAFCEAVIGGQIDSGADMGTCVDTKTEDASAALVNVLYGSITNASSISADAASCLSSISKAAHKLSGTVHKGVVKCRDGINTGKVLGNPATCTTDDPKLAKKVTKAQDKLTAAINACSDGQIAELDICLQGAGGVLTKTDALNCLVPAVREISDNALNPSDRLYSPSTLVEAAYPPVAACGDGVANQIPDGYFLLGEECDLDDDDLCPGNCLPPGDFYQCTCTGNEKRIRFVADGLTADLDTGWSGTSHNSGVTDKAGFINTMANCDCDSMSGPTCVGTSGDTVCDLNGQQKPTCSWDPFGPLTCEQFGIDLDSNDDNDDCWICDQFSVNSGTACVDESDCTGQCYPIGGGAPTGNCPSGQGDCASGEICLGQCDRTPTCIIIPNGAPLPISSGGTAVRTVTTFRQDITGTMDIVTGEHAINIVQYSKVHLGVNNTTPCPTCGGFCAGGFLAKDVCEGTCSVTTSTQCRFDDDCPIGETCTGASPQCPGSSCNLSLVCNGGPNDALPCRISAQTTKFGTTSNECPPSPGQNISG
;
A
#
# COMPACT_ATOMS: atom_id res chain seq x y z
N MET A 1 32.41 -21.69 -72.49
CA MET A 1 33.74 -21.09 -72.24
C MET A 1 33.67 -20.28 -70.95
N ARG A 2 34.80 -20.21 -70.25
CA ARG A 2 35.03 -19.79 -68.85
C ARG A 2 34.31 -18.50 -68.40
N GLY A 3 33.86 -18.50 -67.14
CA GLY A 3 33.52 -17.31 -66.38
C GLY A 3 33.09 -17.69 -64.96
N SER A 4 34.06 -17.82 -64.06
CA SER A 4 33.87 -18.21 -62.65
C SER A 4 33.68 -16.95 -61.81
N THR A 5 32.58 -16.86 -61.05
CA THR A 5 32.40 -15.82 -60.03
C THR A 5 32.07 -16.50 -58.70
N LYS A 6 33.08 -16.62 -57.84
CA LYS A 6 32.92 -17.02 -56.44
C LYS A 6 32.39 -15.84 -55.66
N ILE A 7 31.15 -15.92 -55.17
CA ILE A 7 30.63 -15.01 -54.15
C ILE A 7 31.04 -15.59 -52.80
N ALA A 8 31.94 -14.89 -52.11
CA ALA A 8 32.29 -15.16 -50.73
C ALA A 8 31.10 -14.80 -49.83
N GLY A 9 30.51 -15.81 -49.20
CA GLY A 9 29.52 -15.62 -48.14
C GLY A 9 30.23 -15.05 -46.90
N ILE A 10 29.98 -13.77 -46.62
CA ILE A 10 30.32 -13.16 -45.34
C ILE A 10 29.34 -13.74 -44.32
N VAL A 11 29.87 -14.58 -43.42
CA VAL A 11 29.21 -14.95 -42.18
C VAL A 11 29.35 -13.75 -41.25
N THR A 12 28.31 -12.91 -41.20
CA THR A 12 28.19 -11.88 -40.16
C THR A 12 27.82 -12.58 -38.86
N THR A 13 28.82 -12.82 -38.02
CA THR A 13 28.68 -13.05 -36.59
C THR A 13 27.80 -11.93 -36.00
N LEU A 14 26.57 -12.25 -35.61
CA LEU A 14 25.80 -11.42 -34.70
C LEU A 14 26.55 -11.39 -33.36
N ALA A 15 27.27 -10.29 -33.14
CA ALA A 15 27.85 -9.96 -31.85
C ALA A 15 26.73 -9.81 -30.82
N ALA A 16 26.96 -10.40 -29.66
CA ALA A 16 26.08 -10.34 -28.51
C ALA A 16 25.76 -8.88 -28.16
N VAL A 17 24.50 -8.49 -28.34
CA VAL A 17 23.90 -7.37 -27.63
C VAL A 17 23.72 -7.84 -26.19
N ALA A 18 24.74 -7.60 -25.37
CA ALA A 18 24.60 -7.66 -23.92
C ALA A 18 23.65 -6.52 -23.53
N LEU A 19 22.39 -6.87 -23.26
CA LEU A 19 21.40 -5.97 -22.66
C LEU A 19 22.01 -5.34 -21.41
N LEU A 20 22.23 -4.03 -21.47
CA LEU A 20 22.36 -3.14 -20.31
C LEU A 20 21.02 -3.18 -19.56
N ILE A 21 20.92 -4.08 -18.58
CA ILE A 21 19.89 -4.01 -17.55
C ILE A 21 20.34 -2.89 -16.62
N GLY A 22 19.62 -1.76 -16.66
CA GLY A 22 19.82 -0.64 -15.74
C GLY A 22 19.76 -1.14 -14.30
N ALA A 23 20.81 -0.84 -13.54
CA ALA A 23 20.84 -1.12 -12.12
C ALA A 23 19.98 -0.07 -11.41
N GLN A 24 18.70 -0.37 -11.18
CA GLN A 24 17.91 0.38 -10.20
C GLN A 24 18.58 0.18 -8.83
N ALA A 25 19.01 1.28 -8.20
CA ALA A 25 19.61 1.25 -6.89
C ALA A 25 18.58 0.74 -5.87
N ALA A 26 18.98 -0.27 -5.11
CA ALA A 26 18.16 -0.98 -4.16
C ALA A 26 17.60 -0.10 -3.04
N GLN A 27 16.28 0.07 -3.02
CA GLN A 27 15.55 0.32 -1.78
C GLN A 27 15.54 -0.98 -0.93
N ALA A 28 16.59 -1.19 -0.13
CA ALA A 28 16.60 -2.21 0.93
C ALA A 28 17.00 -1.50 2.24
N GLN A 29 16.24 -1.49 3.33
CA GLN A 29 15.13 -2.33 3.79
C GLN A 29 14.07 -1.45 4.48
N LEU A 30 12.81 -1.53 4.07
CA LEU A 30 11.69 -0.99 4.87
C LEU A 30 11.22 -1.97 5.96
N ILE A 31 11.66 -3.23 5.92
CA ILE A 31 11.16 -4.29 6.81
C ILE A 31 12.25 -4.96 7.64
N SER A 32 11.93 -5.28 8.89
CA SER A 32 12.80 -5.92 9.87
C SER A 32 13.12 -7.38 9.50
N ALA A 33 14.16 -7.96 10.11
CA ALA A 33 14.48 -9.37 9.90
C ALA A 33 13.36 -10.32 10.38
N VAL A 34 12.53 -9.87 11.33
CA VAL A 34 11.38 -10.64 11.82
C VAL A 34 10.23 -10.56 10.84
N GLU A 35 9.89 -9.35 10.37
CA GLU A 35 8.92 -9.11 9.30
C GLU A 35 9.26 -9.89 8.04
N SER A 36 10.52 -9.81 7.60
CA SER A 36 11.04 -10.59 6.47
C SER A 36 10.84 -12.11 6.65
N LYS A 37 11.07 -12.62 7.86
CA LYS A 37 10.88 -14.04 8.18
C LYS A 37 9.40 -14.43 8.23
N CYS A 38 8.53 -13.55 8.73
CA CYS A 38 7.09 -13.72 8.70
C CYS A 38 6.60 -13.80 7.24
N ALA A 39 6.88 -12.79 6.41
CA ALA A 39 6.50 -12.74 5.00
C ALA A 39 6.98 -13.98 4.22
N SER A 40 8.24 -14.39 4.45
CA SER A 40 8.83 -15.60 3.89
C SER A 40 8.08 -16.87 4.29
N THR A 41 7.59 -16.93 5.53
CA THR A 41 6.79 -18.04 6.07
C THR A 41 5.41 -18.08 5.41
N ILE A 42 4.73 -16.93 5.34
CA ILE A 42 3.44 -16.75 4.67
C ILE A 42 3.53 -17.27 3.23
N GLY A 43 4.45 -16.73 2.42
CA GLY A 43 4.59 -17.12 1.02
C GLY A 43 4.96 -18.59 0.79
N LYS A 44 5.79 -19.18 1.66
CA LYS A 44 6.14 -20.62 1.56
C LYS A 44 4.97 -21.52 1.96
N ALA A 45 4.19 -21.12 2.96
CA ALA A 45 3.03 -21.86 3.43
C ALA A 45 1.88 -21.79 2.41
N SER A 46 1.53 -20.60 1.91
CA SER A 46 0.51 -20.41 0.88
C SER A 46 0.83 -21.19 -0.39
N ALA A 47 2.09 -21.16 -0.86
CA ALA A 47 2.51 -21.92 -2.03
C ALA A 47 2.45 -23.44 -1.84
N LYS A 48 2.44 -23.92 -0.60
CA LYS A 48 2.23 -25.33 -0.26
C LYS A 48 0.75 -25.67 -0.20
N LEU A 49 -0.07 -24.79 0.34
CA LEU A 49 -1.52 -24.90 0.35
C LEU A 49 -2.08 -24.92 -1.08
N ALA A 50 -1.79 -23.90 -1.90
CA ALA A 50 -2.23 -23.82 -3.30
C ALA A 50 -1.88 -25.08 -4.10
N LYS A 51 -0.65 -25.58 -3.93
CA LYS A 51 -0.20 -26.84 -4.58
C LYS A 51 -1.02 -28.05 -4.10
N THR A 52 -1.36 -28.11 -2.82
CA THR A 52 -2.12 -29.22 -2.23
C THR A 52 -3.57 -29.16 -2.67
N TYR A 53 -4.18 -27.98 -2.58
CA TYR A 53 -5.53 -27.69 -3.06
C TYR A 53 -5.70 -28.12 -4.52
N GLY A 54 -4.94 -27.49 -5.43
CA GLY A 54 -5.01 -27.81 -6.86
C GLY A 54 -4.82 -29.31 -7.13
N LYS A 55 -3.81 -29.94 -6.52
CA LYS A 55 -3.57 -31.37 -6.71
C LYS A 55 -4.75 -32.26 -6.29
N GLU A 56 -5.30 -32.04 -5.10
CA GLU A 56 -6.35 -32.93 -4.57
C GLU A 56 -7.70 -32.64 -5.25
N VAL A 57 -8.02 -31.38 -5.59
CA VAL A 57 -9.23 -31.01 -6.33
C VAL A 57 -9.17 -31.51 -7.77
N THR A 58 -8.09 -31.28 -8.53
CA THR A 58 -7.90 -31.82 -9.90
C THR A 58 -8.01 -33.35 -9.90
N LYS A 59 -7.43 -34.02 -8.91
CA LYS A 59 -7.51 -35.48 -8.81
C LYS A 59 -8.96 -35.94 -8.65
N CYS A 60 -9.73 -35.27 -7.79
CA CYS A 60 -11.14 -35.55 -7.61
C CYS A 60 -11.94 -35.27 -8.89
N ARG A 61 -11.77 -34.10 -9.51
CA ARG A 61 -12.49 -33.70 -10.75
C ARG A 61 -12.21 -34.66 -11.90
N ASN A 62 -10.95 -35.09 -12.09
CA ASN A 62 -10.61 -36.11 -13.09
C ASN A 62 -11.27 -37.47 -12.79
N ALA A 63 -11.36 -37.85 -11.51
CA ALA A 63 -12.02 -39.09 -11.13
C ALA A 63 -13.54 -39.01 -11.33
N ASP A 64 -14.15 -37.86 -11.03
CA ASP A 64 -15.56 -37.54 -11.30
C ASP A 64 -15.87 -37.68 -12.78
N ILE A 65 -15.17 -36.93 -13.64
CA ILE A 65 -15.35 -36.96 -15.10
C ILE A 65 -15.19 -38.37 -15.68
N SER A 66 -14.28 -39.17 -15.13
CA SER A 66 -14.08 -40.56 -15.58
C SER A 66 -15.09 -41.57 -15.02
N GLY A 67 -16.06 -41.13 -14.20
CA GLY A 67 -17.04 -41.98 -13.52
C GLY A 67 -16.46 -42.86 -12.41
N LYS A 68 -15.19 -42.65 -12.01
CA LYS A 68 -14.52 -43.44 -10.96
C LYS A 68 -14.94 -43.04 -9.56
N THR A 69 -15.33 -41.79 -9.39
CA THR A 69 -15.94 -41.23 -8.18
C THR A 69 -17.13 -40.39 -8.61
N VAL A 70 -18.13 -40.20 -7.76
CA VAL A 70 -19.23 -39.25 -8.01
C VAL A 70 -19.44 -38.47 -6.73
N GLY A 71 -19.56 -37.14 -6.83
CA GLY A 71 -19.87 -36.28 -5.69
C GLY A 71 -19.08 -34.98 -5.67
N ALA A 72 -19.15 -34.28 -4.53
CA ALA A 72 -18.45 -33.02 -4.33
C ALA A 72 -16.93 -33.20 -4.41
N CYS A 73 -16.27 -32.24 -5.07
CA CYS A 73 -14.82 -32.13 -5.09
C CYS A 73 -14.37 -30.90 -4.28
N PRO A 74 -13.36 -31.03 -3.41
CA PRO A 74 -12.52 -32.22 -3.17
C PRO A 74 -13.27 -33.36 -2.44
N ASP A 75 -12.85 -34.61 -2.66
CA ASP A 75 -13.33 -35.75 -1.88
C ASP A 75 -12.93 -35.61 -0.40
N SER A 76 -13.58 -36.35 0.51
CA SER A 76 -13.33 -36.22 1.96
C SER A 76 -11.86 -36.43 2.36
N LYS A 77 -11.12 -37.25 1.62
CA LYS A 77 -9.70 -37.52 1.86
C LYS A 77 -8.83 -36.37 1.35
N GLY A 78 -9.19 -35.76 0.23
CA GLY A 78 -8.59 -34.56 -0.34
C GLY A 78 -8.80 -33.37 0.59
N LEU A 79 -10.04 -33.15 1.02
CA LEU A 79 -10.42 -32.10 1.97
C LEU A 79 -9.62 -32.22 3.28
N ALA A 80 -9.54 -33.43 3.85
CA ALA A 80 -8.75 -33.65 5.07
C ALA A 80 -7.26 -33.30 4.91
N LYS A 81 -6.68 -33.46 3.71
CA LYS A 81 -5.29 -33.04 3.45
C LYS A 81 -5.18 -31.53 3.26
N ILE A 82 -6.15 -30.91 2.61
CA ILE A 82 -6.22 -29.45 2.41
C ILE A 82 -6.30 -28.80 3.79
N ASN A 83 -7.29 -29.16 4.62
CA ASN A 83 -7.46 -28.64 5.98
C ASN A 83 -6.21 -28.89 6.86
N LYS A 84 -5.52 -30.01 6.68
CA LYS A 84 -4.26 -30.29 7.39
C LYS A 84 -3.11 -29.36 6.98
N ILE A 85 -3.08 -28.91 5.73
CA ILE A 85 -2.08 -27.95 5.26
C ILE A 85 -2.48 -26.52 5.62
N ALA A 86 -3.78 -26.18 5.53
CA ALA A 86 -4.37 -24.94 6.02
C ALA A 86 -4.04 -24.71 7.51
N GLY A 87 -4.39 -25.66 8.39
CA GLY A 87 -4.04 -25.55 9.81
C GLY A 87 -2.53 -25.45 10.08
N LYS A 88 -1.69 -26.06 9.23
CA LYS A 88 -0.22 -25.88 9.32
C LYS A 88 0.24 -24.51 8.85
N LEU A 89 -0.45 -23.90 7.90
CA LEU A 89 -0.22 -22.54 7.45
C LEU A 89 -0.54 -21.58 8.60
N THR A 90 -1.75 -21.64 9.16
CA THR A 90 -2.18 -20.79 10.27
C THR A 90 -1.24 -20.90 11.47
N SER A 91 -0.95 -22.12 11.95
CA SER A 91 -0.01 -22.31 13.07
C SER A 91 1.43 -21.87 12.75
N SER A 92 1.84 -21.86 11.48
CA SER A 92 3.17 -21.37 11.10
C SER A 92 3.22 -19.85 11.09
N ILE A 93 2.13 -19.19 10.65
CA ILE A 93 1.99 -17.73 10.65
C ILE A 93 1.88 -17.24 12.09
N GLU A 94 0.97 -17.77 12.89
CA GLU A 94 0.84 -17.47 14.31
C GLU A 94 2.20 -17.57 15.04
N LYS A 95 2.98 -18.62 14.79
CA LYS A 95 4.30 -18.81 15.40
C LYS A 95 5.41 -17.87 14.88
N LYS A 96 5.27 -17.31 13.67
CA LYS A 96 6.35 -16.56 12.99
C LYS A 96 6.05 -15.09 12.77
N CYS A 97 4.79 -14.73 12.84
CA CYS A 97 4.23 -13.40 12.67
C CYS A 97 3.58 -12.92 13.97
N GLY A 98 3.05 -13.84 14.80
CA GLY A 98 2.59 -13.51 16.14
C GLY A 98 3.72 -13.32 17.14
N SER A 99 3.46 -12.47 18.10
CA SER A 99 4.32 -12.14 19.23
C SER A 99 3.46 -11.95 20.48
N THR A 100 4.09 -11.54 21.58
CA THR A 100 3.40 -11.08 22.78
C THR A 100 3.87 -9.68 23.14
N CYS A 101 2.95 -8.88 23.67
CA CYS A 101 3.23 -7.57 24.23
C CYS A 101 4.18 -7.69 25.42
N SER A 102 5.10 -6.75 25.54
CA SER A 102 6.26 -6.85 26.42
C SER A 102 5.93 -6.94 27.92
N VAL A 103 4.74 -6.50 28.35
CA VAL A 103 4.36 -6.46 29.78
C VAL A 103 3.11 -7.30 30.06
N SER A 104 2.03 -7.09 29.31
CA SER A 104 0.76 -7.81 29.45
C SER A 104 0.83 -9.27 28.96
N ALA A 105 1.84 -9.60 28.16
CA ALA A 105 1.97 -10.88 27.47
C ALA A 105 0.77 -11.24 26.55
N LEU A 106 -0.05 -10.25 26.18
CA LEU A 106 -1.13 -10.42 25.21
C LEU A 106 -0.56 -10.76 23.83
N PRO A 107 -1.18 -11.67 23.06
CA PRO A 107 -0.81 -11.88 21.67
C PRO A 107 -0.88 -10.59 20.88
N CYS A 108 0.08 -10.35 19.99
CA CYS A 108 0.11 -9.16 19.16
C CYS A 108 0.80 -9.44 17.82
N ILE A 109 0.47 -8.62 16.83
CA ILE A 109 1.12 -8.57 15.51
C ILE A 109 1.51 -7.13 15.11
N ALA A 110 1.34 -6.18 16.02
CA ALA A 110 1.80 -4.79 15.92
C ALA A 110 1.90 -4.20 17.33
N ASP A 111 2.74 -3.17 17.51
CA ASP A 111 2.83 -2.43 18.78
C ASP A 111 1.51 -1.74 19.14
N SER A 112 0.74 -1.30 18.13
CA SER A 112 -0.58 -0.67 18.33
C SER A 112 -1.63 -1.59 18.96
N LEU A 113 -1.42 -2.91 18.88
CA LEU A 113 -2.32 -3.91 19.48
C LEU A 113 -1.97 -4.21 20.94
N CYS A 114 -0.92 -3.57 21.46
CA CYS A 114 -0.50 -3.75 22.83
C CYS A 114 -1.03 -2.62 23.73
N PRO A 115 -1.48 -2.93 24.96
CA PRO A 115 -2.01 -1.93 25.86
C PRO A 115 -0.98 -0.82 26.17
N PRO A 116 -1.41 0.44 26.32
CA PRO A 116 -0.54 1.49 26.83
C PRO A 116 -0.12 1.20 28.28
N LEU A 117 1.11 1.54 28.65
CA LEU A 117 1.57 1.42 30.04
C LEU A 117 1.12 2.64 30.86
N PRO A 118 0.48 2.45 32.03
CA PRO A 118 0.09 3.57 32.88
C PRO A 118 1.32 4.34 33.38
N GLY A 119 1.36 5.64 33.07
CA GLY A 119 2.29 6.61 33.68
C GLY A 119 3.67 6.76 33.04
N ILE A 120 3.96 6.20 31.86
CA ILE A 120 5.29 6.31 31.22
C ILE A 120 5.28 6.74 29.74
N GLY A 121 4.13 7.15 29.17
CA GLY A 121 4.06 7.65 27.78
C GLY A 121 4.66 6.69 26.73
N SER A 122 4.76 5.40 27.05
CA SER A 122 5.32 4.37 26.19
C SER A 122 4.33 3.21 26.10
N ALA A 123 3.87 2.92 24.89
CA ALA A 123 3.06 1.74 24.62
C ALA A 123 3.89 0.47 24.87
N GLU A 124 3.23 -0.62 25.30
CA GLU A 124 3.86 -1.92 25.29
C GLU A 124 4.36 -2.27 23.88
N GLN A 125 5.52 -2.92 23.78
CA GLN A 125 6.07 -3.30 22.48
C GLN A 125 5.67 -4.73 22.14
N CYS A 126 5.27 -4.93 20.89
CA CYS A 126 5.03 -6.24 20.32
C CYS A 126 6.37 -6.92 19.99
N SER A 127 6.96 -7.50 21.02
CA SER A 127 8.36 -7.95 21.01
C SER A 127 8.55 -9.32 20.33
N ALA A 128 8.50 -9.35 19.00
CA ALA A 128 8.58 -10.60 18.24
C ALA A 128 9.98 -11.24 18.32
N GLY A 129 10.24 -11.99 19.40
CA GLY A 129 11.41 -12.87 19.56
C GLY A 129 12.78 -12.19 19.70
N ALA A 130 12.86 -10.85 19.72
CA ALA A 130 14.06 -10.11 20.08
C ALA A 130 13.66 -8.79 20.77
N ALA A 131 14.19 -8.53 21.97
CA ALA A 131 13.95 -7.28 22.68
C ALA A 131 14.31 -6.06 21.80
N GLY A 132 13.39 -5.10 21.68
CA GLY A 132 13.63 -3.81 21.03
C GLY A 132 13.57 -3.79 19.50
N LYS A 133 12.87 -4.73 18.86
CA LYS A 133 12.53 -4.61 17.43
C LYS A 133 11.01 -4.67 17.25
N PRO A 134 10.35 -3.54 16.92
CA PRO A 134 8.92 -3.55 16.62
C PRO A 134 8.68 -4.46 15.41
N PHE A 135 7.67 -5.30 15.51
CA PHE A 135 7.11 -6.03 14.39
C PHE A 135 5.84 -5.30 13.98
N ASP A 136 5.76 -4.94 12.71
CA ASP A 136 4.60 -4.25 12.16
C ASP A 136 4.15 -4.95 10.88
N PHE A 137 3.01 -5.64 10.97
CA PHE A 137 2.45 -6.39 9.84
C PHE A 137 2.00 -5.47 8.68
N HIS A 138 1.78 -4.16 8.92
CA HIS A 138 1.53 -3.16 7.88
C HIS A 138 2.66 -3.04 6.88
N LYS A 139 3.90 -3.23 7.34
CA LYS A 139 5.07 -3.25 6.46
C LYS A 139 5.12 -4.46 5.54
N LEU A 140 4.28 -5.47 5.79
CA LEU A 140 4.09 -6.63 4.94
C LEU A 140 2.92 -6.49 3.97
N GLY A 141 2.22 -5.34 4.01
CA GLY A 141 1.01 -5.07 3.25
C GLY A 141 -0.27 -5.57 3.94
N PHE A 142 -0.27 -5.75 5.26
CA PHE A 142 -1.46 -6.17 6.02
C PHE A 142 -1.97 -5.09 6.99
N PRO A 143 -3.28 -4.90 7.24
CA PRO A 143 -4.36 -5.59 6.58
C PRO A 143 -4.37 -5.16 5.12
N GLY A 144 -4.31 -6.14 4.23
CA GLY A 144 -4.53 -5.87 2.83
C GLY A 144 -6.03 -5.79 2.63
N ALA A 145 -6.45 -4.99 1.65
CA ALA A 145 -7.82 -4.85 1.16
C ALA A 145 -8.76 -6.00 1.57
N PHE A 146 -8.39 -7.21 1.17
CA PHE A 146 -9.31 -8.33 1.17
C PHE A 146 -9.36 -9.15 2.47
N CYS A 147 -8.52 -8.85 3.46
CA CYS A 147 -8.41 -9.71 4.65
C CYS A 147 -9.54 -9.49 5.64
N GLU A 148 -9.88 -8.24 5.94
CA GLU A 148 -10.87 -7.91 6.97
C GLU A 148 -12.27 -8.35 6.55
N ALA A 149 -12.61 -8.19 5.27
CA ALA A 149 -13.83 -8.75 4.68
C ALA A 149 -13.91 -10.29 4.76
N VAL A 150 -12.77 -10.99 4.74
CA VAL A 150 -12.72 -12.45 4.85
C VAL A 150 -12.90 -12.92 6.29
N ILE A 151 -12.30 -12.23 7.25
CA ILE A 151 -12.35 -12.62 8.67
C ILE A 151 -13.57 -12.03 9.40
N GLY A 152 -14.20 -11.00 8.84
CA GLY A 152 -15.35 -10.30 9.42
C GLY A 152 -14.98 -9.31 10.53
N GLY A 153 -13.78 -8.73 10.48
CA GLY A 153 -13.25 -7.80 11.48
C GLY A 153 -11.80 -7.40 11.20
N GLN A 154 -11.19 -6.62 12.09
CA GLN A 154 -9.78 -6.25 12.01
C GLN A 154 -8.85 -7.45 12.24
N ILE A 155 -7.64 -7.39 11.68
CA ILE A 155 -6.60 -8.38 11.98
C ILE A 155 -5.95 -8.05 13.32
N ASP A 156 -6.30 -8.76 14.39
CA ASP A 156 -5.73 -8.55 15.73
C ASP A 156 -4.68 -9.61 16.12
N SER A 157 -4.65 -10.74 15.39
CA SER A 157 -3.78 -11.86 15.74
C SER A 157 -3.11 -12.50 14.53
N GLY A 158 -2.06 -13.26 14.82
CA GLY A 158 -1.42 -14.11 13.81
C GLY A 158 -2.34 -15.23 13.31
N ALA A 159 -3.41 -15.57 14.04
CA ALA A 159 -4.42 -16.51 13.61
C ALA A 159 -5.31 -15.89 12.52
N ASP A 160 -5.70 -14.62 12.65
CA ASP A 160 -6.52 -13.93 11.64
C ASP A 160 -5.75 -13.72 10.34
N MET A 161 -4.47 -13.32 10.44
CA MET A 161 -3.57 -13.30 9.29
C MET A 161 -3.54 -14.69 8.62
N GLY A 162 -3.44 -15.75 9.42
CA GLY A 162 -3.43 -17.12 8.92
C GLY A 162 -4.72 -17.50 8.20
N THR A 163 -5.87 -17.16 8.76
CA THR A 163 -7.20 -17.38 8.18
C THR A 163 -7.38 -16.60 6.88
N CYS A 164 -6.99 -15.32 6.84
CA CYS A 164 -7.03 -14.54 5.61
C CYS A 164 -6.21 -15.20 4.49
N VAL A 165 -4.94 -15.51 4.78
CA VAL A 165 -4.00 -16.11 3.79
C VAL A 165 -4.53 -17.47 3.32
N ASP A 166 -5.09 -18.27 4.22
CA ASP A 166 -5.70 -19.57 3.92
C ASP A 166 -6.84 -19.41 2.91
N THR A 167 -7.88 -18.65 3.28
CA THR A 167 -9.07 -18.42 2.45
C THR A 167 -8.71 -17.84 1.09
N LYS A 168 -7.88 -16.79 1.02
CA LYS A 168 -7.48 -16.20 -0.26
C LYS A 168 -6.65 -17.13 -1.14
N THR A 169 -5.83 -17.98 -0.52
CA THR A 169 -5.09 -18.99 -1.27
C THR A 169 -6.05 -20.05 -1.85
N GLU A 170 -7.08 -20.44 -1.10
CA GLU A 170 -8.10 -21.37 -1.58
C GLU A 170 -8.96 -20.75 -2.68
N ASP A 171 -9.42 -19.50 -2.53
CA ASP A 171 -10.21 -18.76 -3.53
C ASP A 171 -9.47 -18.68 -4.89
N ALA A 172 -8.23 -18.19 -4.88
CA ALA A 172 -7.43 -18.11 -6.11
C ALA A 172 -7.13 -19.51 -6.69
N SER A 173 -6.93 -20.52 -5.83
CA SER A 173 -6.75 -21.91 -6.29
C SER A 173 -8.04 -22.50 -6.88
N ALA A 174 -9.20 -22.14 -6.34
CA ALA A 174 -10.52 -22.52 -6.83
C ALA A 174 -10.81 -21.84 -8.17
N ALA A 175 -10.49 -20.55 -8.33
CA ALA A 175 -10.58 -19.84 -9.60
C ALA A 175 -9.78 -20.55 -10.70
N LEU A 176 -8.54 -20.99 -10.40
CA LEU A 176 -7.74 -21.77 -11.35
C LEU A 176 -8.40 -23.11 -11.73
N VAL A 177 -8.98 -23.81 -10.76
CA VAL A 177 -9.73 -25.04 -11.04
C VAL A 177 -10.96 -24.74 -11.91
N ASN A 178 -11.69 -23.66 -11.62
CA ASN A 178 -12.87 -23.26 -12.38
C ASN A 178 -12.51 -22.89 -13.82
N VAL A 179 -11.41 -22.17 -14.05
CA VAL A 179 -10.89 -21.90 -15.40
C VAL A 179 -10.55 -23.18 -16.16
N LEU A 180 -10.08 -24.22 -15.47
CA LEU A 180 -9.66 -25.46 -16.11
C LEU A 180 -10.81 -26.42 -16.38
N TYR A 181 -11.81 -26.47 -15.51
CA TYR A 181 -12.87 -27.48 -15.57
C TYR A 181 -14.26 -26.90 -15.89
N GLY A 182 -14.46 -25.60 -15.69
CA GLY A 182 -15.75 -24.92 -15.84
C GLY A 182 -16.87 -25.68 -15.15
N SER A 183 -17.97 -25.83 -15.87
CA SER A 183 -19.16 -26.59 -15.47
C SER A 183 -19.06 -28.11 -15.69
N ILE A 184 -17.93 -28.64 -16.20
CA ILE A 184 -17.82 -30.06 -16.53
C ILE A 184 -17.96 -30.93 -15.28
N THR A 185 -18.77 -31.97 -15.37
CA THR A 185 -18.93 -33.03 -14.36
C THR A 185 -18.97 -34.38 -15.05
N ASN A 186 -19.11 -35.45 -14.27
CA ASN A 186 -19.45 -36.78 -14.79
C ASN A 186 -20.71 -36.81 -15.68
N ALA A 187 -21.62 -35.84 -15.54
CA ALA A 187 -22.85 -35.73 -16.32
C ALA A 187 -22.65 -35.05 -17.68
N SER A 188 -21.51 -34.38 -17.92
CA SER A 188 -21.26 -33.57 -19.12
C SER A 188 -21.02 -34.39 -20.40
N SER A 189 -21.04 -35.73 -20.31
CA SER A 189 -20.95 -36.65 -21.47
C SER A 189 -19.73 -36.43 -22.39
N ILE A 190 -18.62 -35.90 -21.87
CA ILE A 190 -17.40 -35.73 -22.66
C ILE A 190 -16.76 -37.09 -22.98
N SER A 191 -16.06 -37.16 -24.11
CA SER A 191 -15.36 -38.36 -24.53
C SER A 191 -14.18 -38.69 -23.60
N ALA A 192 -13.81 -39.99 -23.56
CA ALA A 192 -12.63 -40.43 -22.79
C ALA A 192 -11.34 -39.73 -23.25
N ASP A 193 -11.25 -39.42 -24.54
CA ASP A 193 -10.13 -38.71 -25.14
C ASP A 193 -10.09 -37.23 -24.70
N ALA A 194 -11.24 -36.54 -24.68
CA ALA A 194 -11.35 -35.18 -24.13
C ALA A 194 -11.02 -35.15 -22.64
N ALA A 195 -11.51 -36.12 -21.85
CA ALA A 195 -11.16 -36.25 -20.43
C ALA A 195 -9.64 -36.44 -20.21
N SER A 196 -8.98 -37.23 -21.07
CA SER A 196 -7.53 -37.43 -21.04
C SER A 196 -6.76 -36.14 -21.41
N CYS A 197 -7.25 -35.42 -22.42
CA CYS A 197 -6.75 -34.09 -22.80
C CYS A 197 -6.83 -33.11 -21.62
N LEU A 198 -8.00 -32.96 -21.01
CA LEU A 198 -8.25 -32.07 -19.87
C LEU A 198 -7.36 -32.40 -18.65
N SER A 199 -7.18 -33.68 -18.34
CA SER A 199 -6.27 -34.14 -17.28
C SER A 199 -4.81 -33.73 -17.56
N SER A 200 -4.39 -33.74 -18.82
CA SER A 200 -3.04 -33.32 -19.23
C SER A 200 -2.86 -31.81 -19.16
N ILE A 201 -3.86 -31.04 -19.64
CA ILE A 201 -3.89 -29.57 -19.58
C ILE A 201 -3.86 -29.10 -18.12
N SER A 202 -4.77 -29.59 -17.27
CA SER A 202 -4.88 -29.20 -15.86
C SER A 202 -3.58 -29.45 -15.08
N LYS A 203 -2.93 -30.60 -15.29
CA LYS A 203 -1.63 -30.90 -14.67
C LYS A 203 -0.53 -29.93 -15.11
N ALA A 204 -0.52 -29.52 -16.38
CA ALA A 204 0.45 -28.56 -16.90
C ALA A 204 0.16 -27.13 -16.41
N ALA A 205 -1.10 -26.73 -16.35
CA ALA A 205 -1.55 -25.43 -15.84
C ALA A 205 -1.19 -25.24 -14.35
N HIS A 206 -1.53 -26.21 -13.48
CA HIS A 206 -1.11 -26.16 -12.07
C HIS A 206 0.41 -26.16 -11.90
N LYS A 207 1.15 -26.75 -12.83
CA LYS A 207 2.62 -26.71 -12.83
C LYS A 207 3.15 -25.33 -13.21
N LEU A 208 2.55 -24.66 -14.20
CA LEU A 208 2.86 -23.27 -14.55
C LEU A 208 2.55 -22.36 -13.36
N SER A 209 1.31 -22.40 -12.85
CA SER A 209 0.89 -21.61 -11.69
C SER A 209 1.80 -21.80 -10.48
N GLY A 210 2.05 -23.05 -10.09
CA GLY A 210 2.94 -23.35 -8.97
C GLY A 210 4.42 -23.00 -9.22
N THR A 211 4.85 -22.82 -10.47
CA THR A 211 6.20 -22.33 -10.81
C THR A 211 6.27 -20.82 -10.68
N VAL A 212 5.24 -20.11 -11.18
CA VAL A 212 5.09 -18.65 -11.05
C VAL A 212 5.03 -18.26 -9.58
N HIS A 213 4.04 -18.76 -8.84
CA HIS A 213 3.81 -18.41 -7.42
C HIS A 213 5.06 -18.65 -6.55
N LYS A 214 5.66 -19.84 -6.63
CA LYS A 214 6.90 -20.15 -5.88
C LYS A 214 8.10 -19.34 -6.31
N GLY A 215 8.12 -18.93 -7.56
CA GLY A 215 9.15 -18.06 -8.11
C GLY A 215 9.09 -16.69 -7.48
N VAL A 216 7.92 -16.07 -7.55
CA VAL A 216 7.64 -14.73 -7.01
C VAL A 216 7.86 -14.70 -5.51
N VAL A 217 7.33 -15.68 -4.77
CA VAL A 217 7.58 -15.82 -3.32
C VAL A 217 9.08 -15.81 -3.01
N LYS A 218 9.91 -16.50 -3.80
CA LYS A 218 11.37 -16.53 -3.58
C LYS A 218 12.06 -15.24 -3.98
N CYS A 219 11.57 -14.59 -5.04
CA CYS A 219 12.08 -13.30 -5.48
C CYS A 219 11.79 -12.23 -4.42
N ARG A 220 10.54 -12.13 -3.94
CA ARG A 220 10.13 -11.24 -2.85
C ARG A 220 10.87 -11.55 -1.54
N ASP A 221 11.04 -12.82 -1.15
CA ASP A 221 11.92 -13.23 -0.03
C ASP A 221 13.36 -12.76 -0.23
N GLY A 222 13.87 -12.80 -1.46
CA GLY A 222 15.18 -12.27 -1.84
C GLY A 222 15.28 -10.76 -1.67
N ILE A 223 14.29 -10.01 -2.14
CA ILE A 223 14.18 -8.54 -2.03
C ILE A 223 14.10 -8.13 -0.55
N ASN A 224 13.17 -8.73 0.19
CA ASN A 224 12.93 -8.49 1.61
C ASN A 224 14.14 -8.81 2.51
N THR A 225 15.04 -9.69 2.05
CA THR A 225 16.28 -10.02 2.76
C THR A 225 17.50 -9.28 2.21
N GLY A 226 17.33 -8.35 1.27
CA GLY A 226 18.41 -7.62 0.60
C GLY A 226 19.34 -8.50 -0.25
N LYS A 227 18.93 -9.74 -0.55
CA LYS A 227 19.71 -10.70 -1.36
C LYS A 227 19.51 -10.52 -2.86
N VAL A 228 18.40 -9.92 -3.26
CA VAL A 228 18.04 -9.65 -4.66
C VAL A 228 17.61 -8.20 -4.74
N LEU A 229 18.06 -7.49 -5.77
CA LEU A 229 17.56 -6.17 -6.11
C LEU A 229 16.55 -6.34 -7.24
N GLY A 230 15.39 -5.71 -7.13
CA GLY A 230 14.36 -5.80 -8.16
C GLY A 230 13.01 -5.29 -7.68
N ASN A 231 12.09 -5.10 -8.62
CA ASN A 231 10.74 -4.67 -8.33
C ASN A 231 9.87 -5.92 -8.00
N PRO A 232 9.20 -5.95 -6.82
CA PRO A 232 8.31 -7.05 -6.42
C PRO A 232 7.18 -7.37 -7.41
N ALA A 233 6.78 -6.42 -8.26
CA ALA A 233 5.73 -6.57 -9.28
C ALA A 233 6.23 -7.25 -10.57
N THR A 234 7.55 -7.24 -10.83
CA THR A 234 8.16 -7.76 -12.08
C THR A 234 9.07 -8.95 -11.81
N CYS A 235 8.91 -9.62 -10.66
CA CYS A 235 9.73 -10.76 -10.27
C CYS A 235 9.81 -11.87 -11.35
N THR A 236 8.72 -12.12 -12.09
CA THR A 236 8.70 -13.17 -13.13
C THR A 236 9.48 -12.80 -14.40
N THR A 237 9.77 -11.52 -14.62
CA THR A 237 10.55 -11.01 -15.76
C THR A 237 11.98 -10.66 -15.38
N ASP A 238 12.19 -10.09 -14.20
CA ASP A 238 13.46 -9.48 -13.81
C ASP A 238 14.50 -10.51 -13.37
N ASP A 239 14.09 -11.63 -12.74
CA ASP A 239 14.98 -12.75 -12.47
C ASP A 239 15.07 -13.65 -13.71
N PRO A 240 16.20 -13.65 -14.47
CA PRO A 240 16.30 -14.42 -15.70
C PRO A 240 16.21 -15.94 -15.47
N LYS A 241 16.58 -16.42 -14.27
CA LYS A 241 16.47 -17.83 -13.90
C LYS A 241 15.01 -18.19 -13.63
N LEU A 242 14.25 -17.28 -13.04
CA LEU A 242 12.82 -17.46 -12.84
C LEU A 242 12.09 -17.38 -14.18
N ALA A 243 12.31 -16.32 -14.97
CA ALA A 243 11.74 -16.14 -16.30
C ALA A 243 11.90 -17.40 -17.16
N LYS A 244 13.12 -17.97 -17.23
CA LYS A 244 13.39 -19.23 -17.95
C LYS A 244 12.62 -20.43 -17.41
N LYS A 245 12.43 -20.55 -16.09
CA LYS A 245 11.63 -21.64 -15.50
C LYS A 245 10.16 -21.50 -15.84
N VAL A 246 9.68 -20.27 -15.82
CA VAL A 246 8.30 -19.91 -16.13
C VAL A 246 8.02 -20.17 -17.61
N THR A 247 8.85 -19.71 -18.54
CA THR A 247 8.76 -20.05 -19.98
C THR A 247 8.74 -21.56 -20.19
N LYS A 248 9.65 -22.30 -19.55
CA LYS A 248 9.67 -23.77 -19.65
C LYS A 248 8.42 -24.45 -19.10
N ALA A 249 7.73 -23.84 -18.13
CA ALA A 249 6.47 -24.36 -17.61
C ALA A 249 5.31 -24.00 -18.55
N GLN A 250 5.34 -22.82 -19.15
CA GLN A 250 4.40 -22.39 -20.19
C GLN A 250 4.50 -23.26 -21.43
N ASP A 251 5.71 -23.56 -21.91
CA ASP A 251 5.94 -24.48 -23.05
C ASP A 251 5.30 -25.87 -22.81
N LYS A 252 5.25 -26.31 -21.55
CA LYS A 252 4.60 -27.60 -21.19
C LYS A 252 3.09 -27.52 -21.21
N LEU A 253 2.52 -26.38 -20.84
CA LEU A 253 1.09 -26.14 -21.01
C LEU A 253 0.75 -26.07 -22.50
N THR A 254 1.54 -25.34 -23.28
CA THR A 254 1.39 -25.26 -24.74
C THR A 254 1.48 -26.63 -25.40
N ALA A 255 2.47 -27.44 -25.01
CA ALA A 255 2.60 -28.80 -25.53
C ALA A 255 1.43 -29.71 -25.12
N ALA A 256 0.88 -29.55 -23.91
CA ALA A 256 -0.28 -30.32 -23.45
C ALA A 256 -1.54 -29.97 -24.26
N ILE A 257 -1.77 -28.68 -24.56
CA ILE A 257 -2.89 -28.23 -25.39
C ILE A 257 -2.71 -28.71 -26.85
N ASN A 258 -1.51 -28.57 -27.40
CA ASN A 258 -1.22 -28.99 -28.78
C ASN A 258 -1.29 -30.51 -29.01
N ALA A 259 -1.17 -31.31 -27.95
CA ALA A 259 -1.37 -32.75 -28.01
C ALA A 259 -2.84 -33.14 -28.17
N CYS A 260 -3.78 -32.23 -27.92
CA CYS A 260 -5.20 -32.46 -28.13
C CYS A 260 -5.62 -32.19 -29.58
N SER A 261 -6.77 -32.74 -30.00
CA SER A 261 -7.45 -32.33 -31.23
C SER A 261 -8.39 -31.14 -30.95
N ASP A 262 -8.72 -30.35 -31.98
CA ASP A 262 -9.69 -29.26 -31.81
C ASP A 262 -11.07 -29.81 -31.39
N GLY A 263 -11.45 -31.01 -31.89
CA GLY A 263 -12.66 -31.70 -31.44
C GLY A 263 -12.66 -32.04 -29.94
N GLN A 264 -11.52 -32.47 -29.40
CA GLN A 264 -11.39 -32.70 -27.95
C GLN A 264 -11.50 -31.38 -27.16
N ILE A 265 -10.91 -30.29 -27.67
CA ILE A 265 -10.97 -28.97 -27.03
C ILE A 265 -12.41 -28.44 -27.01
N ALA A 266 -13.15 -28.59 -28.11
CA ALA A 266 -14.55 -28.17 -28.21
C ALA A 266 -15.50 -28.90 -27.24
N GLU A 267 -15.12 -30.08 -26.74
CA GLU A 267 -15.87 -30.78 -25.69
C GLU A 267 -15.60 -30.20 -24.28
N LEU A 268 -14.55 -29.39 -24.12
CA LEU A 268 -14.16 -28.83 -22.83
C LEU A 268 -14.89 -27.53 -22.49
N ASP A 269 -14.96 -27.21 -21.20
CA ASP A 269 -15.40 -25.94 -20.64
C ASP A 269 -14.20 -25.30 -19.93
N ILE A 270 -13.25 -24.87 -20.74
CA ILE A 270 -12.07 -24.14 -20.28
C ILE A 270 -12.32 -22.64 -20.42
N CYS A 271 -11.64 -21.85 -19.59
CA CYS A 271 -11.69 -20.39 -19.61
C CYS A 271 -13.06 -19.78 -19.29
N LEU A 272 -13.92 -20.54 -18.60
CA LEU A 272 -15.26 -20.09 -18.15
C LEU A 272 -16.19 -19.68 -19.31
N GLN A 273 -16.01 -20.25 -20.50
CA GLN A 273 -16.82 -19.91 -21.68
C GLN A 273 -17.98 -20.90 -21.94
N GLY A 274 -18.19 -21.86 -21.04
CA GLY A 274 -19.14 -22.95 -21.23
C GLY A 274 -18.57 -24.05 -22.13
N ALA A 275 -19.18 -25.24 -22.07
CA ALA A 275 -18.83 -26.35 -22.97
C ALA A 275 -19.08 -25.93 -24.42
N GLY A 276 -18.05 -26.04 -25.27
CA GLY A 276 -18.09 -25.60 -26.66
C GLY A 276 -17.86 -24.10 -26.88
N GLY A 277 -17.57 -23.32 -25.83
CA GLY A 277 -17.17 -21.91 -25.96
C GLY A 277 -15.77 -21.75 -26.59
N VAL A 278 -14.86 -22.66 -26.29
CA VAL A 278 -13.50 -22.70 -26.85
C VAL A 278 -13.40 -23.82 -27.88
N LEU A 279 -13.25 -23.47 -29.16
CA LEU A 279 -13.38 -24.42 -30.26
C LEU A 279 -12.06 -24.96 -30.81
N THR A 280 -10.96 -24.23 -30.61
CA THR A 280 -9.66 -24.57 -31.21
C THR A 280 -8.55 -24.57 -30.18
N LYS A 281 -7.47 -25.31 -30.47
CA LYS A 281 -6.22 -25.24 -29.69
C LYS A 281 -5.67 -23.82 -29.56
N THR A 282 -5.78 -23.03 -30.61
CA THR A 282 -5.30 -21.64 -30.62
C THR A 282 -6.08 -20.80 -29.62
N ASP A 283 -7.41 -20.92 -29.59
CA ASP A 283 -8.26 -20.21 -28.64
C ASP A 283 -7.98 -20.66 -27.21
N ALA A 284 -7.80 -21.98 -27.00
CA ALA A 284 -7.41 -22.54 -25.71
C ALA A 284 -6.07 -21.99 -25.21
N LEU A 285 -5.07 -21.83 -26.09
CA LEU A 285 -3.78 -21.22 -25.75
C LEU A 285 -3.94 -19.75 -25.37
N ASN A 286 -4.72 -19.01 -26.17
CA ASN A 286 -4.94 -17.58 -26.00
C ASN A 286 -5.68 -17.25 -24.70
N CYS A 287 -6.51 -18.16 -24.18
CA CYS A 287 -7.20 -17.94 -22.91
C CYS A 287 -6.49 -18.59 -21.71
N LEU A 288 -6.04 -19.85 -21.80
CA LEU A 288 -5.48 -20.56 -20.64
C LEU A 288 -4.12 -20.02 -20.19
N VAL A 289 -3.25 -19.60 -21.13
CA VAL A 289 -1.94 -19.08 -20.72
C VAL A 289 -2.09 -17.76 -19.95
N PRO A 290 -2.84 -16.75 -20.44
CA PRO A 290 -3.13 -15.55 -19.66
C PRO A 290 -3.88 -15.84 -18.36
N ALA A 291 -4.90 -16.69 -18.37
CA ALA A 291 -5.66 -17.01 -17.16
C ALA A 291 -4.78 -17.62 -16.05
N VAL A 292 -3.92 -18.58 -16.41
CA VAL A 292 -2.99 -19.18 -15.43
C VAL A 292 -2.00 -18.16 -14.91
N ARG A 293 -1.55 -17.21 -15.73
CA ARG A 293 -0.67 -16.12 -15.30
C ARG A 293 -1.39 -15.18 -14.36
N GLU A 294 -2.57 -14.72 -14.76
CA GLU A 294 -3.40 -13.79 -14.01
C GLU A 294 -3.64 -14.30 -12.59
N ILE A 295 -4.15 -15.52 -12.46
CA ILE A 295 -4.48 -16.12 -11.16
C ILE A 295 -3.22 -16.38 -10.31
N SER A 296 -2.05 -16.50 -10.92
CA SER A 296 -0.82 -16.82 -10.20
C SER A 296 -0.06 -15.61 -9.70
N ASP A 297 0.12 -14.59 -10.55
CA ASP A 297 0.91 -13.40 -10.29
C ASP A 297 0.57 -12.35 -11.36
N ASN A 298 -0.34 -11.43 -11.02
CA ASN A 298 -0.68 -10.30 -11.88
C ASN A 298 -0.65 -9.01 -11.08
N ALA A 299 -0.10 -7.97 -11.71
CA ALA A 299 -0.06 -6.62 -11.16
C ALA A 299 -1.24 -5.75 -11.62
N LEU A 300 -2.15 -6.28 -12.45
CA LEU A 300 -3.40 -5.60 -12.80
C LEU A 300 -4.26 -5.37 -11.56
N ASN A 301 -5.00 -4.27 -11.53
CA ASN A 301 -6.02 -4.01 -10.51
C ASN A 301 -7.06 -5.15 -10.49
N PRO A 302 -7.64 -5.49 -9.32
CA PRO A 302 -8.67 -6.52 -9.21
C PRO A 302 -9.82 -6.37 -10.21
N SER A 303 -10.26 -5.13 -10.48
CA SER A 303 -11.36 -4.79 -11.41
C SER A 303 -11.03 -5.06 -12.89
N ASP A 304 -9.75 -5.06 -13.27
CA ASP A 304 -9.29 -5.32 -14.64
C ASP A 304 -9.07 -6.82 -14.92
N ARG A 305 -9.27 -7.69 -13.93
CA ARG A 305 -9.02 -9.13 -14.03
C ARG A 305 -10.23 -9.85 -14.61
N LEU A 306 -9.96 -10.81 -15.49
CA LEU A 306 -11.02 -11.55 -16.17
C LEU A 306 -11.39 -12.87 -15.46
N TYR A 307 -10.44 -13.48 -14.77
CA TYR A 307 -10.54 -14.87 -14.31
C TYR A 307 -10.52 -15.02 -12.78
N SER A 308 -9.94 -14.08 -12.05
CA SER A 308 -9.96 -14.10 -10.58
C SER A 308 -9.81 -12.70 -9.98
N PRO A 309 -10.60 -12.34 -8.96
CA PRO A 309 -10.45 -11.06 -8.26
C PRO A 309 -9.14 -11.00 -7.46
N SER A 310 -8.56 -12.14 -7.07
CA SER A 310 -7.30 -12.22 -6.33
C SER A 310 -6.30 -13.18 -6.97
N THR A 311 -5.02 -12.96 -6.72
CA THR A 311 -3.95 -13.86 -7.17
C THR A 311 -3.37 -14.69 -6.02
N LEU A 312 -2.70 -15.80 -6.35
CA LEU A 312 -1.97 -16.60 -5.37
C LEU A 312 -0.88 -15.80 -4.65
N VAL A 313 -0.22 -14.86 -5.36
CA VAL A 313 0.82 -14.00 -4.79
C VAL A 313 0.21 -13.01 -3.79
N GLU A 314 -0.92 -12.41 -4.12
CA GLU A 314 -1.63 -11.47 -3.24
C GLU A 314 -2.12 -12.11 -1.95
N ALA A 315 -2.54 -13.38 -2.02
CA ALA A 315 -2.90 -14.12 -0.81
C ALA A 315 -1.75 -14.20 0.21
N ALA A 316 -0.49 -14.04 -0.23
CA ALA A 316 0.67 -14.03 0.65
C ALA A 316 1.33 -12.66 0.86
N TYR A 317 1.05 -11.74 -0.04
CA TYR A 317 1.64 -10.40 -0.10
C TYR A 317 0.58 -9.50 -0.70
N PRO A 318 -0.36 -9.02 0.12
CA PRO A 318 -1.47 -8.23 -0.39
C PRO A 318 -0.96 -7.06 -1.23
N PRO A 319 -1.69 -6.67 -2.28
CA PRO A 319 -1.28 -5.56 -3.11
C PRO A 319 -1.19 -4.28 -2.26
N VAL A 320 -0.39 -3.33 -2.73
CA VAL A 320 -0.44 -1.98 -2.17
C VAL A 320 -1.84 -1.44 -2.43
N ALA A 321 -2.38 -0.71 -1.46
CA ALA A 321 -3.59 0.07 -1.55
C ALA A 321 -3.83 0.65 -2.96
N ALA A 322 -4.97 0.31 -3.59
CA ALA A 322 -5.42 0.88 -4.85
C ALA A 322 -6.74 1.61 -4.65
N CYS A 323 -7.01 2.63 -5.47
CA CYS A 323 -8.23 3.43 -5.39
C CYS A 323 -9.34 2.80 -6.23
N GLY A 324 -10.59 2.81 -5.76
CA GLY A 324 -11.77 2.38 -6.53
C GLY A 324 -11.79 0.89 -6.88
N ASP A 325 -11.23 0.05 -6.01
CA ASP A 325 -11.23 -1.41 -6.17
C ASP A 325 -12.27 -2.12 -5.28
N GLY A 326 -13.17 -1.37 -4.64
CA GLY A 326 -14.23 -1.84 -3.75
C GLY A 326 -13.76 -2.12 -2.34
N VAL A 327 -12.60 -1.58 -1.92
CA VAL A 327 -11.95 -2.00 -0.68
C VAL A 327 -11.20 -0.89 0.04
N ALA A 328 -11.42 -0.74 1.36
CA ALA A 328 -10.64 0.14 2.24
C ALA A 328 -9.17 -0.25 2.19
N ASN A 329 -8.39 0.62 1.56
CA ASN A 329 -7.03 0.32 1.15
C ASN A 329 -6.04 1.30 1.76
N GLN A 330 -6.45 2.54 2.02
CA GLN A 330 -5.61 3.55 2.64
C GLN A 330 -5.93 3.61 4.13
N ILE A 331 -4.93 3.31 4.96
CA ILE A 331 -5.00 3.71 6.36
C ILE A 331 -4.79 5.22 6.38
N PRO A 332 -5.65 5.99 7.07
CA PRO A 332 -5.46 7.43 7.24
C PRO A 332 -4.04 7.72 7.71
N ASP A 333 -3.31 8.54 6.95
CA ASP A 333 -2.07 9.14 7.41
C ASP A 333 -2.44 10.45 8.11
N GLY A 334 -1.84 10.75 9.27
CA GLY A 334 -2.13 11.96 10.06
C GLY A 334 -1.90 13.29 9.33
N TYR A 335 -1.40 13.26 8.08
CA TYR A 335 -1.19 14.42 7.23
C TYR A 335 -2.03 14.44 5.93
N PHE A 336 -2.82 13.40 5.62
CA PHE A 336 -3.60 13.31 4.38
C PHE A 336 -5.02 12.78 4.60
N LEU A 337 -6.02 13.66 4.44
CA LEU A 337 -7.46 13.31 4.48
C LEU A 337 -7.95 12.49 3.28
N LEU A 338 -7.19 12.44 2.19
CA LEU A 338 -7.79 12.29 0.85
C LEU A 338 -7.84 10.84 0.33
N GLY A 339 -7.53 9.86 1.17
CA GLY A 339 -7.42 8.45 0.76
C GLY A 339 -8.74 7.68 0.64
N GLU A 340 -9.85 8.17 1.21
CA GLU A 340 -11.07 7.36 1.41
C GLU A 340 -12.27 7.73 0.51
N GLU A 341 -12.25 8.83 -0.27
CA GLU A 341 -13.45 9.19 -1.06
C GLU A 341 -13.82 8.16 -2.15
N CYS A 342 -12.90 7.26 -2.49
CA CYS A 342 -13.06 6.16 -3.43
C CYS A 342 -12.60 4.83 -2.81
N ASP A 343 -12.99 4.57 -1.56
CA ASP A 343 -12.88 3.23 -1.00
C ASP A 343 -14.18 2.77 -0.31
N LEU A 344 -14.31 1.44 -0.14
CA LEU A 344 -15.50 0.78 0.41
C LEU A 344 -16.81 1.04 -0.39
N ASP A 345 -17.92 1.27 0.33
CA ASP A 345 -19.28 1.37 -0.18
C ASP A 345 -19.49 2.66 -1.00
N ASP A 346 -18.60 3.64 -0.87
CA ASP A 346 -18.65 4.92 -1.58
C ASP A 346 -18.13 4.83 -3.04
N ASP A 347 -17.61 3.66 -3.46
CA ASP A 347 -17.26 3.38 -4.86
C ASP A 347 -18.46 3.55 -5.81
N ASP A 348 -19.67 3.28 -5.33
CA ASP A 348 -20.91 3.49 -6.07
C ASP A 348 -21.18 4.99 -6.34
N LEU A 349 -20.62 5.88 -5.50
CA LEU A 349 -20.69 7.33 -5.70
C LEU A 349 -19.71 7.80 -6.79
N CYS A 350 -18.65 7.02 -7.09
CA CYS A 350 -17.59 7.41 -8.02
C CYS A 350 -17.08 6.32 -8.99
N PRO A 351 -17.95 5.59 -9.72
CA PRO A 351 -17.54 4.42 -10.48
C PRO A 351 -16.53 4.78 -11.59
N GLY A 352 -15.30 4.27 -11.48
CA GLY A 352 -14.25 4.41 -12.50
C GLY A 352 -13.65 5.81 -12.66
N ASN A 353 -13.90 6.72 -11.72
CA ASN A 353 -13.47 8.12 -11.80
C ASN A 353 -12.52 8.52 -10.66
N CYS A 354 -11.80 7.57 -10.08
CA CYS A 354 -10.89 7.84 -8.98
C CYS A 354 -9.50 8.22 -9.51
N LEU A 355 -8.88 9.23 -8.90
CA LEU A 355 -7.50 9.57 -9.23
C LEU A 355 -6.56 8.40 -8.88
N PRO A 356 -5.58 8.08 -9.74
CA PRO A 356 -4.67 6.96 -9.51
C PRO A 356 -3.79 7.19 -8.27
N PRO A 357 -3.31 6.11 -7.62
CA PRO A 357 -2.38 6.20 -6.50
C PRO A 357 -1.07 6.92 -6.87
N GLY A 358 -0.47 7.64 -5.92
CA GLY A 358 0.81 8.34 -6.08
C GLY A 358 0.74 9.86 -6.24
N ASP A 359 -0.44 10.47 -6.13
CA ASP A 359 -0.66 11.91 -6.10
C ASP A 359 -1.08 12.38 -4.69
N PHE A 360 -0.93 13.67 -4.39
CA PHE A 360 -1.42 14.32 -3.16
C PHE A 360 -2.94 14.15 -2.93
N TYR A 361 -3.69 13.78 -3.97
CA TYR A 361 -5.15 13.56 -3.97
C TYR A 361 -5.53 12.18 -4.54
N GLN A 362 -4.64 11.20 -4.41
CA GLN A 362 -4.94 9.82 -4.75
C GLN A 362 -6.27 9.38 -4.14
N CYS A 363 -7.07 8.60 -4.86
CA CYS A 363 -8.37 8.09 -4.42
C CYS A 363 -9.45 9.17 -4.19
N THR A 364 -9.32 10.35 -4.77
CA THR A 364 -10.43 11.32 -4.81
C THR A 364 -11.32 11.11 -6.03
N CYS A 365 -12.61 11.39 -5.85
CA CYS A 365 -13.61 11.31 -6.89
C CYS A 365 -13.47 12.44 -7.93
N THR A 366 -13.55 12.10 -9.21
CA THR A 366 -13.56 13.08 -10.33
C THR A 366 -14.88 13.16 -11.11
N GLY A 367 -15.86 12.30 -10.80
CA GLY A 367 -17.01 12.05 -11.69
C GLY A 367 -18.27 12.87 -11.43
N ASN A 368 -18.68 13.05 -10.17
CA ASN A 368 -20.01 13.61 -9.83
C ASN A 368 -19.96 15.01 -9.21
N GLU A 369 -18.80 15.41 -8.67
CA GLU A 369 -18.62 16.75 -8.11
C GLU A 369 -17.76 17.59 -9.05
N LYS A 370 -18.25 18.80 -9.37
CA LYS A 370 -17.47 19.81 -10.08
C LYS A 370 -16.37 20.25 -9.12
N ARG A 371 -15.11 19.94 -9.41
CA ARG A 371 -13.98 20.23 -8.52
C ARG A 371 -12.91 21.01 -9.26
N ILE A 372 -12.28 21.94 -8.56
CA ILE A 372 -11.07 22.61 -9.02
C ILE A 372 -9.90 22.22 -8.12
N ARG A 373 -8.78 21.92 -8.77
CA ARG A 373 -7.52 21.64 -8.10
C ARG A 373 -6.61 22.85 -8.19
N PHE A 374 -6.20 23.35 -7.04
CA PHE A 374 -5.13 24.33 -6.96
C PHE A 374 -3.83 23.57 -6.76
N VAL A 375 -2.86 23.84 -7.62
CA VAL A 375 -1.52 23.25 -7.56
C VAL A 375 -0.54 24.38 -7.73
N ALA A 376 0.28 24.62 -6.71
CA ALA A 376 1.35 25.58 -6.77
C ALA A 376 2.42 25.07 -7.73
N ASP A 377 2.78 25.91 -8.69
CA ASP A 377 4.01 25.76 -9.46
C ASP A 377 5.16 26.31 -8.62
N GLY A 378 5.97 25.41 -8.05
CA GLY A 378 7.01 25.80 -7.11
C GLY A 378 8.15 26.62 -7.73
N LEU A 379 8.18 26.76 -9.06
CA LEU A 379 9.14 27.60 -9.77
C LEU A 379 8.69 29.06 -9.90
N THR A 380 7.38 29.32 -9.81
CA THR A 380 6.80 30.65 -10.05
C THR A 380 5.99 31.19 -8.88
N ALA A 381 5.49 30.31 -8.02
CA ALA A 381 4.73 30.68 -6.83
C ALA A 381 5.69 31.12 -5.71
N ASP A 382 5.49 32.36 -5.27
CA ASP A 382 6.32 33.02 -4.28
C ASP A 382 5.48 33.39 -3.05
N LEU A 383 5.89 32.91 -1.88
CA LEU A 383 5.23 33.22 -0.61
C LEU A 383 5.61 34.61 -0.07
N ASP A 384 6.54 35.31 -0.72
CA ASP A 384 7.20 36.49 -0.15
C ASP A 384 6.71 37.84 -0.68
N THR A 385 5.71 37.89 -1.58
CA THR A 385 5.24 39.14 -2.23
C THR A 385 5.07 40.32 -1.25
N GLY A 386 6.13 41.12 -1.09
CA GLY A 386 6.20 42.24 -0.14
C GLY A 386 7.47 42.34 0.73
N TRP A 387 8.31 41.29 0.82
CA TRP A 387 9.53 41.29 1.64
C TRP A 387 10.80 41.16 0.78
N SER A 388 11.60 42.24 0.66
CA SER A 388 12.78 42.29 -0.23
C SER A 388 14.06 41.65 0.33
N GLY A 389 13.95 40.71 1.29
CA GLY A 389 15.09 40.07 1.96
C GLY A 389 15.43 38.68 1.41
N THR A 390 16.71 38.43 1.10
CA THR A 390 17.21 37.11 0.63
C THR A 390 17.00 35.93 1.60
N SER A 391 16.52 36.18 2.82
CA SER A 391 16.18 35.13 3.80
C SER A 391 14.75 34.60 3.67
N HIS A 392 13.92 35.15 2.78
CA HIS A 392 12.50 34.80 2.64
C HIS A 392 12.10 34.27 1.26
N ASN A 393 13.02 34.22 0.29
CA ASN A 393 12.76 33.71 -1.05
C ASN A 393 12.66 32.17 -1.02
N SER A 394 11.54 31.67 -0.49
CA SER A 394 11.14 30.29 -0.55
C SER A 394 10.01 30.21 -1.56
N GLY A 395 10.27 29.52 -2.67
CA GLY A 395 9.20 29.09 -3.55
C GLY A 395 8.18 28.28 -2.76
N VAL A 396 6.92 28.36 -3.17
CA VAL A 396 5.93 27.38 -2.72
C VAL A 396 6.44 26.01 -3.12
N THR A 397 6.12 25.01 -2.32
CA THR A 397 6.40 23.62 -2.67
C THR A 397 5.78 23.29 -4.03
N ASP A 398 6.61 22.79 -4.96
CA ASP A 398 6.09 22.33 -6.23
C ASP A 398 5.05 21.23 -5.98
N LYS A 399 3.86 21.41 -6.58
CA LYS A 399 2.69 20.54 -6.45
C LYS A 399 1.93 20.56 -5.12
N ALA A 400 2.30 21.42 -4.15
CA ALA A 400 1.42 21.67 -3.01
C ALA A 400 0.11 22.30 -3.47
N GLY A 401 -0.99 22.06 -2.77
CA GLY A 401 -2.28 22.52 -3.24
C GLY A 401 -3.43 22.20 -2.31
N PHE A 402 -4.64 22.41 -2.82
CA PHE A 402 -5.88 21.89 -2.24
C PHE A 402 -6.90 21.60 -3.36
N ILE A 403 -7.91 20.79 -3.04
CA ILE A 403 -9.10 20.60 -3.88
C ILE A 403 -10.25 21.39 -3.27
N ASN A 404 -10.99 22.09 -4.12
CA ASN A 404 -12.27 22.68 -3.77
C ASN A 404 -13.37 22.07 -4.63
N THR A 405 -14.51 21.78 -4.00
CA THR A 405 -15.77 21.59 -4.69
C THR A 405 -16.29 22.94 -5.19
N MET A 406 -16.92 22.91 -6.35
CA MET A 406 -17.57 24.04 -7.00
C MET A 406 -19.08 23.84 -6.88
N ALA A 407 -19.76 24.82 -6.30
CA ALA A 407 -21.21 24.82 -6.14
C ALA A 407 -21.82 26.11 -6.71
N ASN A 408 -23.16 26.12 -6.82
CA ASN A 408 -23.95 27.32 -7.15
C ASN A 408 -23.59 28.01 -8.47
N CYS A 409 -23.10 27.26 -9.47
CA CYS A 409 -22.91 27.78 -10.83
C CYS A 409 -23.56 26.90 -11.90
N ASP A 410 -24.03 27.56 -12.95
CA ASP A 410 -24.70 26.93 -14.10
C ASP A 410 -23.67 26.30 -15.05
N CYS A 411 -22.99 25.24 -14.60
CA CYS A 411 -22.21 24.41 -15.51
C CYS A 411 -23.06 23.39 -16.28
N ASP A 412 -24.37 23.28 -16.02
CA ASP A 412 -25.23 22.32 -16.70
C ASP A 412 -25.51 22.74 -18.15
N SER A 413 -25.35 24.05 -18.43
CA SER A 413 -25.33 24.63 -19.78
C SER A 413 -23.96 24.58 -20.46
N MET A 414 -22.90 24.10 -19.78
CA MET A 414 -21.53 24.02 -20.28
C MET A 414 -21.13 22.58 -20.64
N SER A 415 -20.20 22.41 -21.58
CA SER A 415 -19.80 21.07 -22.03
C SER A 415 -18.70 20.48 -21.15
N GLY A 416 -18.95 19.29 -20.60
CA GLY A 416 -17.94 18.45 -19.94
C GLY A 416 -17.65 18.81 -18.47
N PRO A 417 -16.84 18.00 -17.77
CA PRO A 417 -16.53 18.15 -16.34
C PRO A 417 -15.71 19.41 -16.00
N THR A 418 -15.21 20.12 -17.01
CA THR A 418 -14.38 21.33 -16.84
C THR A 418 -15.17 22.64 -16.96
N CYS A 419 -16.51 22.59 -17.07
CA CYS A 419 -17.37 23.78 -17.16
C CYS A 419 -16.90 24.81 -18.23
N VAL A 420 -16.56 24.37 -19.45
CA VAL A 420 -16.12 25.28 -20.52
C VAL A 420 -17.33 25.67 -21.39
N GLY A 421 -17.67 26.97 -21.45
CA GLY A 421 -18.82 27.47 -22.23
C GLY A 421 -19.29 28.87 -21.84
N THR A 422 -20.52 29.23 -22.22
CA THR A 422 -21.19 30.46 -21.79
C THR A 422 -22.27 30.12 -20.76
N SER A 423 -22.13 30.63 -19.53
CA SER A 423 -23.09 30.44 -18.44
C SER A 423 -23.85 31.75 -18.16
N GLY A 424 -25.10 31.62 -17.69
CA GLY A 424 -25.86 32.76 -17.15
C GLY A 424 -25.39 33.19 -15.75
N ASP A 425 -24.72 32.29 -15.03
CA ASP A 425 -24.07 32.53 -13.74
C ASP A 425 -22.63 31.99 -13.79
N THR A 426 -21.68 32.88 -14.06
CA THR A 426 -20.28 32.53 -14.28
C THR A 426 -19.52 32.32 -12.98
N VAL A 427 -20.08 32.72 -11.83
CA VAL A 427 -19.40 32.70 -10.55
C VAL A 427 -19.85 31.47 -9.75
N CYS A 428 -18.93 30.52 -9.55
CA CYS A 428 -19.12 29.38 -8.66
C CYS A 428 -18.67 29.74 -7.24
N ASP A 429 -19.36 29.20 -6.24
CA ASP A 429 -18.83 29.11 -4.89
C ASP A 429 -17.79 27.99 -4.82
N LEU A 430 -16.68 28.25 -4.15
CA LEU A 430 -15.63 27.28 -3.86
C LEU A 430 -15.72 26.85 -2.40
N ASN A 431 -15.70 25.54 -2.14
CA ASN A 431 -15.63 24.98 -0.79
C ASN A 431 -14.62 23.84 -0.75
N GLY A 432 -13.62 23.90 0.14
CA GLY A 432 -12.63 22.84 0.32
C GLY A 432 -12.54 22.45 1.77
N GLN A 433 -12.84 21.19 2.08
CA GLN A 433 -12.68 20.68 3.44
C GLN A 433 -11.18 20.54 3.73
N GLN A 434 -10.68 21.40 4.61
CA GLN A 434 -9.25 21.50 4.93
C GLN A 434 -9.01 21.72 6.42
N LYS A 435 -10.06 21.98 7.20
CA LYS A 435 -9.93 22.08 8.65
C LYS A 435 -9.37 20.77 9.24
N PRO A 436 -8.66 20.83 10.38
CA PRO A 436 -8.20 19.62 11.05
C PRO A 436 -9.38 18.77 11.48
N THR A 437 -9.36 17.47 11.19
CA THR A 437 -10.44 16.54 11.59
C THR A 437 -9.85 15.26 12.16
N CYS A 438 -10.63 14.55 12.97
CA CYS A 438 -10.17 13.30 13.55
C CYS A 438 -10.17 12.17 12.52
N SER A 439 -9.18 11.28 12.58
CA SER A 439 -9.01 10.23 11.57
C SER A 439 -10.15 9.21 11.51
N TRP A 440 -10.97 9.09 12.55
CA TRP A 440 -12.18 8.25 12.55
C TRP A 440 -13.44 9.00 12.09
N ASP A 441 -13.36 10.33 11.92
CA ASP A 441 -14.41 11.17 11.32
C ASP A 441 -13.78 12.26 10.41
N PRO A 442 -13.07 11.85 9.34
CA PRO A 442 -12.30 12.77 8.51
C PRO A 442 -13.18 13.79 7.79
N PHE A 443 -14.45 13.45 7.56
CA PHE A 443 -15.46 14.28 6.90
C PHE A 443 -16.39 15.01 7.88
N GLY A 444 -16.12 14.90 9.18
CA GLY A 444 -16.92 15.48 10.24
C GLY A 444 -17.11 17.00 10.14
N PRO A 445 -18.23 17.53 10.68
CA PRO A 445 -18.45 18.97 10.73
C PRO A 445 -17.55 19.67 11.77
N LEU A 446 -17.03 18.91 12.74
CA LEU A 446 -16.21 19.42 13.84
C LEU A 446 -14.73 19.39 13.46
N THR A 447 -13.95 20.32 14.00
CA THR A 447 -12.49 20.18 14.03
C THR A 447 -12.06 19.22 15.13
N CYS A 448 -10.79 18.80 15.13
CA CYS A 448 -10.21 18.04 16.25
C CYS A 448 -10.50 18.74 17.58
N GLU A 449 -10.08 19.99 17.70
CA GLU A 449 -10.31 20.82 18.90
C GLU A 449 -11.80 20.91 19.32
N GLN A 450 -12.72 20.92 18.35
CA GLN A 450 -14.15 20.99 18.64
C GLN A 450 -14.72 19.66 19.13
N PHE A 451 -14.05 18.55 18.83
CA PHE A 451 -14.39 17.22 19.31
C PHE A 451 -13.75 16.92 20.66
N GLY A 452 -12.50 17.37 20.86
CA GLY A 452 -11.74 17.25 22.09
C GLY A 452 -12.46 17.81 23.32
N ILE A 453 -12.10 17.30 24.50
CA ILE A 453 -12.65 17.75 25.78
C ILE A 453 -11.80 18.89 26.37
N ASP A 454 -10.51 18.96 26.00
CA ASP A 454 -9.61 20.05 26.36
C ASP A 454 -9.65 21.16 25.31
N LEU A 455 -10.35 22.24 25.67
CA LEU A 455 -10.52 23.41 24.79
C LEU A 455 -9.27 24.31 24.81
N ASP A 456 -8.10 23.75 24.52
CA ASP A 456 -6.80 24.43 24.61
C ASP A 456 -6.44 25.24 23.36
N SER A 457 -7.31 25.21 22.34
CA SER A 457 -7.23 25.87 21.03
C SER A 457 -6.18 25.31 20.07
N ASN A 458 -5.60 24.14 20.36
CA ASN A 458 -4.67 23.43 19.51
C ASN A 458 -5.31 22.16 18.95
N ASP A 459 -5.50 22.11 17.62
CA ASP A 459 -5.81 20.83 16.98
C ASP A 459 -4.61 19.87 17.13
N ASP A 460 -4.76 18.84 17.96
CA ASP A 460 -3.75 17.81 18.22
C ASP A 460 -4.35 16.41 18.35
N ASN A 461 -3.51 15.39 18.55
CA ASN A 461 -4.01 14.01 18.56
C ASN A 461 -4.87 13.69 19.77
N ASP A 462 -4.67 14.40 20.88
CA ASP A 462 -5.32 14.12 22.15
C ASP A 462 -6.81 14.49 22.07
N ASP A 463 -7.13 15.51 21.28
CA ASP A 463 -8.50 15.88 20.88
C ASP A 463 -9.31 14.74 20.24
N CYS A 464 -8.62 13.82 19.56
CA CYS A 464 -9.26 12.81 18.72
C CYS A 464 -9.42 11.47 19.39
N TRP A 465 -8.97 11.34 20.63
CA TRP A 465 -9.12 10.08 21.36
C TRP A 465 -10.59 9.82 21.68
N ILE A 466 -10.99 8.56 21.49
CA ILE A 466 -12.36 8.11 21.74
C ILE A 466 -12.36 6.85 22.58
N CYS A 467 -13.40 6.62 23.36
CA CYS A 467 -13.56 5.36 24.05
C CYS A 467 -13.71 4.22 23.05
N ASP A 468 -12.91 3.17 23.24
CA ASP A 468 -12.90 2.03 22.35
C ASP A 468 -14.23 1.25 22.33
N GLN A 469 -14.31 0.24 21.47
CA GLN A 469 -15.46 -0.66 21.33
C GLN A 469 -15.76 -1.53 22.57
N PHE A 470 -14.86 -1.57 23.55
CA PHE A 470 -15.04 -2.34 24.79
C PHE A 470 -15.61 -1.50 25.94
N SER A 471 -15.84 -0.21 25.67
CA SER A 471 -16.46 0.73 26.60
C SER A 471 -17.97 0.83 26.35
N VAL A 472 -18.77 1.00 27.40
CA VAL A 472 -20.23 1.25 27.28
C VAL A 472 -20.51 2.50 26.44
N ASN A 473 -19.64 3.49 26.54
CA ASN A 473 -19.70 4.76 25.82
C ASN A 473 -18.71 4.81 24.64
N SER A 474 -18.55 3.69 23.93
CA SER A 474 -17.74 3.62 22.72
C SER A 474 -18.02 4.78 21.75
N GLY A 475 -16.96 5.36 21.18
CA GLY A 475 -17.01 6.51 20.27
C GLY A 475 -17.13 7.88 20.95
N THR A 476 -17.26 7.93 22.28
CA THR A 476 -17.27 9.21 23.03
C THR A 476 -15.83 9.72 23.17
N ALA A 477 -15.60 11.03 23.02
CA ALA A 477 -14.31 11.65 23.30
C ALA A 477 -13.79 11.28 24.70
N CYS A 478 -12.46 11.19 24.86
CA CYS A 478 -11.81 10.91 26.14
C CYS A 478 -10.44 11.58 26.22
N VAL A 479 -10.01 11.98 27.42
CA VAL A 479 -8.65 12.44 27.70
C VAL A 479 -7.86 11.35 28.40
N ASP A 480 -8.54 10.55 29.23
CA ASP A 480 -7.95 9.39 29.87
C ASP A 480 -8.98 8.26 30.06
N GLU A 481 -8.54 7.16 30.68
CA GLU A 481 -9.36 5.98 30.84
C GLU A 481 -10.57 6.20 31.79
N SER A 482 -10.58 7.29 32.58
CA SER A 482 -11.71 7.60 33.47
C SER A 482 -12.93 8.16 32.74
N ASP A 483 -12.74 8.69 31.53
CA ASP A 483 -13.83 9.10 30.65
C ASP A 483 -14.52 7.90 30.00
N CYS A 484 -13.88 6.73 30.02
CA CYS A 484 -14.38 5.50 29.43
C CYS A 484 -14.99 4.58 30.48
N THR A 485 -16.25 4.21 30.27
CA THR A 485 -16.95 3.25 31.13
C THR A 485 -16.62 1.84 30.66
N GLY A 486 -15.54 1.26 31.20
CA GLY A 486 -15.11 -0.09 30.86
C GLY A 486 -16.16 -1.17 31.14
N GLN A 487 -16.02 -2.31 30.48
CA GLN A 487 -16.85 -3.50 30.61
C GLN A 487 -16.05 -4.75 30.96
N CYS A 488 -16.66 -5.66 31.73
CA CYS A 488 -16.08 -6.95 32.07
C CYS A 488 -16.32 -7.97 30.96
N TYR A 489 -15.26 -8.62 30.50
CA TYR A 489 -15.30 -9.69 29.49
C TYR A 489 -14.76 -11.00 30.07
N PRO A 490 -15.34 -12.17 29.73
CA PRO A 490 -14.74 -13.45 30.08
C PRO A 490 -13.35 -13.59 29.45
N ILE A 491 -12.37 -14.16 30.17
CA ILE A 491 -11.00 -14.39 29.65
C ILE A 491 -10.99 -15.29 28.40
N GLY A 492 -12.04 -16.10 28.19
CA GLY A 492 -12.22 -16.93 26.99
C GLY A 492 -12.88 -16.22 25.79
N GLY A 493 -13.10 -14.90 25.86
CA GLY A 493 -13.93 -14.15 24.93
C GLY A 493 -15.43 -14.31 25.20
N GLY A 494 -16.24 -13.39 24.67
CA GLY A 494 -17.70 -13.41 24.84
C GLY A 494 -18.30 -12.02 24.88
N ALA A 495 -19.62 -11.96 25.12
CA ALA A 495 -20.32 -10.70 25.38
C ALA A 495 -19.92 -10.11 26.74
N PRO A 496 -19.99 -8.77 26.91
CA PRO A 496 -19.70 -8.14 28.19
C PRO A 496 -20.71 -8.61 29.26
N THR A 497 -20.22 -8.84 30.48
CA THR A 497 -21.02 -9.36 31.60
C THR A 497 -21.39 -8.29 32.63
N GLY A 498 -20.75 -7.13 32.58
CA GLY A 498 -20.98 -6.00 33.48
C GLY A 498 -20.10 -4.81 33.15
N ASN A 499 -20.21 -3.74 33.93
CA ASN A 499 -19.37 -2.55 33.81
C ASN A 499 -18.27 -2.60 34.88
N CYS A 500 -17.12 -2.00 34.58
CA CYS A 500 -15.98 -1.88 35.49
C CYS A 500 -15.41 -0.46 35.52
N PRO A 501 -16.20 0.55 35.93
CA PRO A 501 -15.78 1.96 35.91
C PRO A 501 -14.61 2.27 36.86
N SER A 502 -14.34 1.42 37.85
CA SER A 502 -13.19 1.55 38.77
C SER A 502 -12.07 0.55 38.45
N GLY A 503 -12.16 -0.17 37.32
CA GLY A 503 -11.17 -1.12 36.82
C GLY A 503 -11.41 -2.57 37.23
N GLN A 504 -10.36 -3.40 37.13
CA GLN A 504 -10.42 -4.87 37.26
C GLN A 504 -11.09 -5.39 38.55
N GLY A 505 -11.08 -4.61 39.63
CA GLY A 505 -11.71 -4.99 40.91
C GLY A 505 -13.23 -5.14 40.84
N ASP A 506 -13.85 -4.58 39.81
CA ASP A 506 -15.30 -4.63 39.59
C ASP A 506 -15.75 -5.92 38.86
N CYS A 507 -14.82 -6.64 38.23
CA CYS A 507 -15.12 -7.84 37.46
C CYS A 507 -15.04 -9.12 38.31
N ALA A 508 -15.85 -10.12 37.95
CA ALA A 508 -15.84 -11.41 38.63
C ALA A 508 -14.55 -12.20 38.34
N SER A 509 -14.27 -13.21 39.16
CA SER A 509 -13.13 -14.10 38.91
C SER A 509 -13.31 -14.83 37.57
N GLY A 510 -12.30 -14.74 36.70
CA GLY A 510 -12.36 -15.30 35.34
C GLY A 510 -12.73 -14.28 34.25
N GLU A 511 -12.87 -13.01 34.62
CA GLU A 511 -13.16 -11.90 33.71
C GLU A 511 -12.01 -10.88 33.72
N ILE A 512 -11.94 -10.08 32.66
CA ILE A 512 -11.02 -8.96 32.49
C ILE A 512 -11.82 -7.68 32.21
N CYS A 513 -11.46 -6.57 32.86
CA CYS A 513 -12.00 -5.26 32.55
C CYS A 513 -11.32 -4.74 31.28
N LEU A 514 -12.10 -4.52 30.23
CA LEU A 514 -11.70 -3.88 29.00
C LEU A 514 -12.46 -2.56 28.88
N GLY A 515 -12.04 -1.69 27.96
CA GLY A 515 -12.63 -0.37 27.80
C GLY A 515 -11.66 0.71 28.23
N GLN A 516 -11.06 1.34 27.24
CA GLN A 516 -10.04 2.36 27.41
C GLN A 516 -10.24 3.48 26.40
N CYS A 517 -9.54 4.57 26.66
CA CYS A 517 -9.40 5.66 25.72
C CYS A 517 -8.48 5.19 24.58
N ASP A 518 -9.06 5.01 23.39
CA ASP A 518 -8.34 4.68 22.16
C ASP A 518 -7.58 5.91 21.67
N ARG A 519 -6.25 5.79 21.66
CA ARG A 519 -5.31 6.83 21.27
C ARG A 519 -4.70 6.59 19.89
N THR A 520 -5.20 5.58 19.18
CA THR A 520 -4.82 5.32 17.79
C THR A 520 -5.38 6.35 16.81
N PRO A 521 -6.58 6.93 17.04
CA PRO A 521 -6.99 8.15 16.36
C PRO A 521 -5.93 9.25 16.39
N THR A 522 -5.77 9.90 15.24
CA THR A 522 -4.92 11.09 15.13
C THR A 522 -5.75 12.25 14.63
N CYS A 523 -5.37 13.46 15.02
CA CYS A 523 -5.87 14.64 14.35
C CYS A 523 -5.17 14.77 13.00
N ILE A 524 -5.95 14.71 11.94
CA ILE A 524 -5.46 14.89 10.58
C ILE A 524 -5.33 16.39 10.35
N ILE A 525 -4.10 16.86 10.32
CA ILE A 525 -3.80 18.27 10.11
C ILE A 525 -3.26 18.45 8.70
N ILE A 526 -3.98 19.20 7.87
CA ILE A 526 -3.50 19.49 6.51
C ILE A 526 -2.54 20.69 6.54
N PRO A 527 -1.28 20.49 6.14
CA PRO A 527 -0.33 21.58 6.00
C PRO A 527 -0.60 22.37 4.70
N ASN A 528 -0.54 23.69 4.79
CA ASN A 528 -0.46 24.56 3.61
C ASN A 528 0.98 24.57 3.07
N GLY A 529 1.36 23.50 2.38
CA GLY A 529 2.67 23.33 1.77
C GLY A 529 3.72 22.70 2.70
N ALA A 530 4.99 22.73 2.27
CA ALA A 530 6.09 22.20 3.06
C ALA A 530 6.49 23.12 4.22
N PRO A 531 7.20 22.58 5.23
CA PRO A 531 7.81 23.43 6.25
C PRO A 531 8.81 24.39 5.63
N LEU A 532 8.74 25.66 6.07
CA LEU A 532 9.53 26.77 5.59
C LEU A 532 10.80 26.94 6.45
N PRO A 533 11.99 26.60 5.95
CA PRO A 533 13.25 26.85 6.64
C PRO A 533 13.69 28.31 6.47
N ILE A 534 13.86 29.03 7.59
CA ILE A 534 14.35 30.41 7.60
C ILE A 534 15.61 30.47 8.44
N SER A 535 16.68 31.09 7.95
CA SER A 535 17.86 31.40 8.76
C SER A 535 18.34 32.81 8.46
N SER A 536 18.29 33.68 9.46
CA SER A 536 18.70 35.08 9.38
C SER A 536 19.28 35.58 10.70
N GLY A 537 20.30 36.44 10.63
CA GLY A 537 20.90 37.05 11.83
C GLY A 537 21.48 36.04 12.84
N GLY A 538 21.85 34.84 12.39
CA GLY A 538 22.33 33.75 13.25
C GLY A 538 21.23 33.01 14.02
N THR A 539 19.96 33.30 13.73
CA THR A 539 18.79 32.58 14.23
C THR A 539 18.18 31.77 13.09
N ALA A 540 17.90 30.51 13.36
CA ALA A 540 17.18 29.62 12.46
C ALA A 540 15.78 29.36 13.02
N VAL A 541 14.77 29.38 12.15
CA VAL A 541 13.41 28.97 12.47
C VAL A 541 12.83 28.09 11.37
N ARG A 542 11.91 27.21 11.77
CA ARG A 542 11.05 26.42 10.89
C ARG A 542 9.62 26.90 11.08
N THR A 543 8.98 27.35 10.02
CA THR A 543 7.55 27.68 10.05
C THR A 543 6.77 26.56 9.38
N VAL A 544 5.75 26.04 10.06
CA VAL A 544 4.75 25.16 9.47
C VAL A 544 3.44 25.91 9.48
N THR A 545 2.80 25.99 8.31
CA THR A 545 1.48 26.59 8.17
C THR A 545 0.48 25.48 7.93
N THR A 546 -0.62 25.46 8.67
CA THR A 546 -1.69 24.48 8.55
C THR A 546 -3.03 25.17 8.36
N PHE A 547 -3.97 24.51 7.70
CA PHE A 547 -5.33 25.00 7.62
C PHE A 547 -6.02 24.88 8.98
N ARG A 548 -6.82 25.88 9.34
CA ARG A 548 -7.64 25.91 10.57
C ARG A 548 -9.13 25.83 10.28
N GLN A 549 -9.52 26.27 9.10
CA GLN A 549 -10.89 26.26 8.62
C GLN A 549 -10.93 25.74 7.20
N ASP A 550 -12.12 25.33 6.79
CA ASP A 550 -12.39 25.00 5.41
C ASP A 550 -12.16 26.21 4.51
N ILE A 551 -11.67 25.94 3.31
CA ILE A 551 -11.49 26.94 2.28
C ILE A 551 -12.87 27.32 1.77
N THR A 552 -13.13 28.62 1.71
CA THR A 552 -14.33 29.16 1.06
C THR A 552 -13.91 30.17 0.01
N GLY A 553 -14.73 30.41 -1.01
CA GLY A 553 -14.36 31.39 -2.02
C GLY A 553 -15.34 31.46 -3.18
N THR A 554 -14.92 32.17 -4.22
CA THR A 554 -15.62 32.21 -5.49
C THR A 554 -14.65 32.07 -6.66
N MET A 555 -15.14 31.55 -7.78
CA MET A 555 -14.41 31.49 -9.05
C MET A 555 -15.33 31.86 -10.21
N ASP A 556 -14.93 32.83 -11.02
CA ASP A 556 -15.51 33.04 -12.33
C ASP A 556 -14.91 32.03 -13.32
N ILE A 557 -15.73 31.09 -13.79
CA ILE A 557 -15.30 30.00 -14.67
C ILE A 557 -15.02 30.45 -16.12
N VAL A 558 -15.46 31.66 -16.49
CA VAL A 558 -15.22 32.23 -17.81
C VAL A 558 -13.90 32.99 -17.84
N THR A 559 -13.62 33.79 -16.81
CA THR A 559 -12.39 34.59 -16.72
C THR A 559 -11.23 33.84 -16.05
N GLY A 560 -11.54 32.85 -15.21
CA GLY A 560 -10.59 32.18 -14.33
C GLY A 560 -10.23 32.98 -13.07
N GLU A 561 -10.80 34.18 -12.89
CA GLU A 561 -10.61 34.99 -11.68
C GLU A 561 -11.24 34.28 -10.49
N HIS A 562 -10.54 34.25 -9.36
CA HIS A 562 -11.03 33.61 -8.15
C HIS A 562 -10.60 34.39 -6.91
N ALA A 563 -11.40 34.27 -5.87
CA ALA A 563 -11.10 34.80 -4.55
C ALA A 563 -11.30 33.68 -3.53
N ILE A 564 -10.24 33.32 -2.81
CA ILE A 564 -10.29 32.31 -1.76
C ILE A 564 -10.07 32.96 -0.41
N ASN A 565 -10.82 32.51 0.58
CA ASN A 565 -10.66 32.83 1.99
C ASN A 565 -10.18 31.56 2.69
N ILE A 566 -9.00 31.68 3.30
CA ILE A 566 -8.35 30.60 4.04
C ILE A 566 -7.94 31.14 5.39
N VAL A 567 -8.23 30.40 6.45
CA VAL A 567 -7.73 30.68 7.80
C VAL A 567 -6.67 29.64 8.12
N GLN A 568 -5.49 30.11 8.48
CA GLN A 568 -4.32 29.27 8.70
C GLN A 568 -3.70 29.54 10.07
N TYR A 569 -3.05 28.51 10.60
CA TYR A 569 -2.24 28.61 11.81
C TYR A 569 -0.77 28.40 11.44
N SER A 570 0.12 29.28 11.91
CA SER A 570 1.55 29.18 11.66
C SER A 570 2.28 28.83 12.95
N LYS A 571 2.76 27.59 13.06
CA LYS A 571 3.64 27.12 14.13
C LYS A 571 5.08 27.48 13.78
N VAL A 572 5.76 28.23 14.65
CA VAL A 572 7.14 28.67 14.45
C VAL A 572 8.02 27.95 15.47
N HIS A 573 8.99 27.19 14.98
CA HIS A 573 9.93 26.47 15.83
C HIS A 573 11.34 27.04 15.66
N LEU A 574 12.12 27.07 16.74
CA LEU A 574 13.55 27.27 16.64
C LEU A 574 14.16 26.12 15.83
N GLY A 575 14.98 26.47 14.85
CA GLY A 575 15.60 25.50 13.96
C GLY A 575 16.69 24.67 14.64
N VAL A 576 17.08 23.56 13.99
CA VAL A 576 18.14 22.69 14.53
C VAL A 576 19.47 23.45 14.59
N ASN A 577 19.82 24.14 13.50
CA ASN A 577 20.93 25.07 13.43
C ASN A 577 20.77 26.02 12.21
N ASN A 578 21.73 26.92 12.00
CA ASN A 578 21.68 27.92 10.91
C ASN A 578 21.81 27.35 9.49
N THR A 579 22.33 26.13 9.33
CA THR A 579 22.44 25.44 8.04
C THR A 579 21.30 24.44 7.81
N THR A 580 20.58 24.08 8.88
CA THR A 580 19.48 23.12 8.89
C THR A 580 18.36 23.65 9.78
N PRO A 581 17.61 24.69 9.34
CA PRO A 581 16.51 25.25 10.14
C PRO A 581 15.39 24.23 10.34
N CYS A 582 15.16 23.36 9.36
CA CYS A 582 14.21 22.26 9.45
C CYS A 582 14.94 20.92 9.53
N PRO A 583 14.41 19.93 10.26
CA PRO A 583 14.76 18.53 10.02
C PRO A 583 14.58 18.18 8.53
N THR A 584 15.51 17.40 7.98
CA THR A 584 15.52 17.07 6.54
C THR A 584 15.03 15.66 6.25
N CYS A 585 14.47 15.44 5.07
CA CYS A 585 14.05 14.12 4.58
C CYS A 585 15.06 13.56 3.57
N GLY A 586 16.05 12.83 4.07
CA GLY A 586 17.25 12.44 3.35
C GLY A 586 18.09 13.63 2.87
N GLY A 587 19.07 13.37 2.01
CA GLY A 587 20.00 14.39 1.52
C GLY A 587 20.87 14.97 2.63
N PHE A 588 21.42 14.11 3.51
CA PHE A 588 22.29 14.54 4.61
C PHE A 588 23.52 13.64 4.76
N CYS A 589 24.64 14.19 5.23
CA CYS A 589 25.87 13.40 5.36
C CYS A 589 25.72 12.34 6.48
N ALA A 590 25.95 11.07 6.13
CA ALA A 590 25.78 9.94 7.04
C ALA A 590 26.83 9.86 8.16
N GLY A 591 27.93 10.60 8.05
CA GLY A 591 29.02 10.58 9.02
C GLY A 591 30.08 11.64 8.75
N GLY A 592 31.18 11.60 9.52
CA GLY A 592 32.25 12.60 9.46
C GLY A 592 31.95 13.85 10.29
N PHE A 593 32.74 14.89 10.11
CA PHE A 593 32.59 16.15 10.85
C PHE A 593 31.40 17.00 10.37
N LEU A 594 30.84 16.68 9.20
CA LEU A 594 29.61 17.26 8.64
C LEU A 594 28.41 16.31 8.80
N ALA A 595 28.47 15.33 9.71
CA ALA A 595 27.35 14.42 9.93
C ALA A 595 26.06 15.21 10.21
N LYS A 596 24.97 14.83 9.53
CA LYS A 596 23.66 15.50 9.54
C LYS A 596 23.57 16.83 8.78
N ASP A 597 24.65 17.35 8.21
CA ASP A 597 24.57 18.51 7.32
C ASP A 597 23.95 18.11 5.97
N VAL A 598 23.29 19.08 5.33
CA VAL A 598 22.64 18.91 4.03
C VAL A 598 23.69 18.57 2.95
N CYS A 599 23.35 17.62 2.09
CA CYS A 599 24.14 17.24 0.93
C CYS A 599 23.27 16.78 -0.24
N GLU A 600 23.89 16.73 -1.40
CA GLU A 600 23.38 16.15 -2.63
C GLU A 600 24.32 15.02 -3.06
N GLY A 601 23.75 14.00 -3.68
CA GLY A 601 24.51 12.94 -4.32
C GLY A 601 25.17 13.43 -5.62
N THR A 602 25.81 12.51 -6.31
CA THR A 602 26.33 12.75 -7.67
C THR A 602 25.92 11.63 -8.61
N CYS A 603 25.65 12.00 -9.87
CA CYS A 603 25.27 11.03 -10.89
C CYS A 603 26.43 10.07 -11.20
N SER A 604 26.08 8.80 -11.37
CA SER A 604 27.04 7.68 -11.42
C SER A 604 28.11 7.79 -12.53
N VAL A 605 27.85 8.53 -13.61
CA VAL A 605 28.78 8.72 -14.73
C VAL A 605 29.20 10.18 -14.84
N THR A 606 28.25 11.11 -14.81
CA THR A 606 28.48 12.54 -14.76
C THR A 606 28.66 13.00 -13.33
N THR A 607 29.79 12.63 -12.71
CA THR A 607 30.07 12.88 -11.29
C THR A 607 30.12 14.36 -10.87
N SER A 608 30.06 15.29 -11.83
CA SER A 608 29.91 16.74 -11.57
C SER A 608 28.45 17.19 -11.44
N THR A 609 27.50 16.37 -11.90
CA THR A 609 26.07 16.63 -11.80
C THR A 609 25.60 16.19 -10.42
N GLN A 610 25.15 17.16 -9.63
CA GLN A 610 24.53 16.90 -8.35
C GLN A 610 23.15 16.30 -8.58
N CYS A 611 22.74 15.39 -7.70
CA CYS A 611 21.45 14.74 -7.79
C CYS A 611 20.88 14.46 -6.41
N ARG A 612 19.56 14.39 -6.33
CA ARG A 612 18.82 13.89 -5.17
C ARG A 612 18.12 12.58 -5.49
N PHE A 613 17.64 12.45 -6.73
CA PHE A 613 16.93 11.31 -7.29
C PHE A 613 17.59 10.85 -8.59
N ASP A 614 17.27 9.63 -9.03
CA ASP A 614 17.76 9.11 -10.32
C ASP A 614 17.31 9.97 -11.51
N ASP A 615 16.14 10.61 -11.41
CA ASP A 615 15.59 11.48 -12.46
C ASP A 615 16.32 12.83 -12.59
N ASP A 616 17.10 13.23 -11.59
CA ASP A 616 17.99 14.39 -11.70
C ASP A 616 19.20 14.09 -12.60
N CYS A 617 19.43 12.81 -12.91
CA CYS A 617 20.55 12.36 -13.69
C CYS A 617 20.20 12.13 -15.17
N PRO A 618 21.17 12.27 -16.09
CA PRO A 618 20.97 11.90 -17.49
C PRO A 618 20.48 10.46 -17.66
N ILE A 619 19.69 10.21 -18.71
CA ILE A 619 19.14 8.88 -19.01
C ILE A 619 20.24 7.81 -18.98
N GLY A 620 20.06 6.79 -18.13
CA GLY A 620 20.99 5.67 -17.97
C GLY A 620 21.99 5.83 -16.83
N GLU A 621 21.94 6.93 -16.08
CA GLU A 621 22.68 7.13 -14.84
C GLU A 621 21.79 6.96 -13.61
N THR A 622 22.40 6.73 -12.45
CA THR A 622 21.72 6.71 -11.14
C THR A 622 22.36 7.71 -10.21
N CYS A 623 21.59 8.21 -9.26
CA CYS A 623 22.07 9.08 -8.23
C CYS A 623 22.80 8.29 -7.13
N THR A 624 24.05 8.64 -6.87
CA THR A 624 24.88 7.95 -5.89
C THR A 624 25.08 8.79 -4.65
N GLY A 625 25.22 8.16 -3.48
CA GLY A 625 25.55 8.83 -2.24
C GLY A 625 26.99 9.40 -2.20
N ALA A 626 27.78 9.29 -3.28
CA ALA A 626 29.07 9.96 -3.34
C ALA A 626 28.85 11.46 -3.43
N SER A 627 29.42 12.22 -2.49
CA SER A 627 29.27 13.67 -2.44
C SER A 627 30.53 14.35 -1.94
N PRO A 628 31.03 15.39 -2.65
CA PRO A 628 32.11 16.22 -2.14
C PRO A 628 31.70 17.05 -0.92
N GLN A 629 30.39 17.20 -0.68
CA GLN A 629 29.84 17.87 0.52
C GLN A 629 29.97 17.00 1.76
N CYS A 630 30.26 15.70 1.62
CA CYS A 630 30.45 14.76 2.73
C CYS A 630 31.87 14.17 2.74
N PRO A 631 32.93 14.96 2.95
CA PRO A 631 34.30 14.49 2.91
C PRO A 631 34.55 13.41 3.98
N GLY A 632 34.87 12.21 3.51
CA GLY A 632 35.11 11.04 4.38
C GLY A 632 33.84 10.26 4.76
N SER A 633 32.70 10.57 4.17
CA SER A 633 31.45 9.83 4.33
C SER A 633 30.62 9.84 3.02
N SER A 634 29.36 9.42 3.09
CA SER A 634 28.42 9.45 1.96
C SER A 634 27.21 10.30 2.29
N CYS A 635 26.62 10.92 1.26
CA CYS A 635 25.31 11.52 1.34
C CYS A 635 24.25 10.43 1.47
N ASN A 636 23.46 10.46 2.54
CA ASN A 636 22.34 9.57 2.73
C ASN A 636 21.16 10.07 1.90
N LEU A 637 20.92 9.40 0.77
CA LEU A 637 19.82 9.72 -0.13
C LEU A 637 18.50 9.01 0.25
N SER A 638 18.51 8.11 1.24
CA SER A 638 17.29 7.43 1.68
C SER A 638 16.25 8.41 2.22
N LEU A 639 14.98 8.09 2.00
CA LEU A 639 13.82 8.86 2.43
C LEU A 639 13.57 8.65 3.93
N VAL A 640 14.48 9.16 4.76
CA VAL A 640 14.38 9.10 6.23
C VAL A 640 14.67 10.47 6.85
N CYS A 641 14.01 10.78 7.97
CA CYS A 641 14.20 12.04 8.66
C CYS A 641 15.59 12.17 9.27
N ASN A 642 16.09 13.40 9.32
CA ASN A 642 17.32 13.80 9.97
C ASN A 642 17.05 14.97 10.92
N GLY A 643 16.95 14.65 12.20
CA GLY A 643 16.53 15.53 13.29
C GLY A 643 15.07 15.36 13.70
N GLY A 644 14.71 15.99 14.82
CA GLY A 644 13.36 15.95 15.37
C GLY A 644 12.98 14.64 16.07
N PRO A 645 11.73 14.51 16.54
CA PRO A 645 11.21 13.28 17.15
C PRO A 645 11.25 12.06 16.22
N ASN A 646 11.17 12.28 14.91
CA ASN A 646 11.10 11.22 13.91
C ASN A 646 12.47 10.89 13.29
N ASP A 647 13.60 11.26 13.92
CA ASP A 647 14.96 10.99 13.39
C ASP A 647 15.12 9.51 12.96
N ALA A 648 15.59 9.29 11.74
CA ALA A 648 15.73 8.00 11.06
C ALA A 648 14.44 7.22 10.72
N LEU A 649 13.24 7.77 10.98
CA LEU A 649 11.99 7.21 10.47
C LEU A 649 11.78 7.57 8.99
N PRO A 650 11.05 6.75 8.21
CA PRO A 650 10.71 7.07 6.83
C PRO A 650 10.02 8.43 6.71
N CYS A 651 10.24 9.11 5.60
CA CYS A 651 9.61 10.39 5.32
C CYS A 651 9.33 10.61 3.83
N ARG A 652 8.36 11.46 3.50
CA ARG A 652 8.19 12.02 2.15
C ARG A 652 8.79 13.41 2.07
N ILE A 653 9.44 13.70 0.95
CA ILE A 653 9.98 15.05 0.71
C ILE A 653 8.79 15.95 0.41
N SER A 654 8.57 16.95 1.27
CA SER A 654 7.57 17.98 1.03
C SER A 654 8.16 19.02 0.08
N ALA A 655 9.31 19.63 0.39
CA ALA A 655 9.99 20.56 -0.53
C ALA A 655 11.48 20.32 -0.58
N GLN A 656 12.13 20.85 -1.62
CA GLN A 656 13.59 20.87 -1.74
C GLN A 656 14.06 22.32 -1.88
N THR A 657 15.02 22.70 -1.05
CA THR A 657 15.72 23.98 -1.16
C THR A 657 17.20 23.72 -1.39
N THR A 658 17.82 24.51 -2.26
CA THR A 658 19.26 24.40 -2.55
C THR A 658 20.14 24.67 -1.32
N LYS A 659 19.62 25.45 -0.35
CA LYS A 659 20.38 25.88 0.83
C LYS A 659 20.13 25.03 2.07
N PHE A 660 18.90 24.60 2.31
CA PHE A 660 18.48 23.93 3.54
C PHE A 660 18.06 22.47 3.34
N GLY A 661 18.20 21.96 2.12
CA GLY A 661 17.91 20.56 1.79
C GLY A 661 16.43 20.29 1.60
N THR A 662 16.07 19.02 1.74
CA THR A 662 14.71 18.53 1.57
C THR A 662 13.94 18.62 2.89
N THR A 663 12.91 19.44 2.97
CA THR A 663 12.05 19.54 4.16
C THR A 663 10.86 18.58 4.06
N SER A 664 10.33 18.17 5.20
CA SER A 664 9.17 17.28 5.28
C SER A 664 8.27 17.62 6.46
N ASN A 665 6.95 17.55 6.25
CA ASN A 665 5.96 17.61 7.32
C ASN A 665 6.06 16.39 8.26
N GLU A 666 6.52 15.24 7.75
CA GLU A 666 6.73 14.00 8.51
C GLU A 666 8.02 14.01 9.35
N CYS A 667 8.86 15.04 9.18
CA CYS A 667 10.02 15.30 10.04
C CYS A 667 9.73 16.52 10.93
N PRO A 668 8.86 16.39 11.95
CA PRO A 668 8.55 17.48 12.84
C PRO A 668 9.80 17.91 13.63
N PRO A 669 9.86 19.18 14.07
CA PRO A 669 10.93 19.65 14.92
C PRO A 669 10.68 19.16 16.36
N SER A 670 11.59 19.43 17.29
CA SER A 670 11.29 19.11 18.68
C SER A 670 10.12 19.99 19.19
N PRO A 671 9.09 19.42 19.87
CA PRO A 671 7.99 20.22 20.42
C PRO A 671 8.49 21.33 21.37
N GLY A 672 9.56 21.07 22.14
CA GLY A 672 10.17 22.05 23.04
C GLY A 672 10.88 23.22 22.32
N GLN A 673 10.95 23.21 21.00
CA GLN A 673 11.44 24.33 20.19
C GLN A 673 10.32 25.22 19.66
N ASN A 674 9.05 24.90 19.94
CA ASN A 674 7.95 25.76 19.53
C ASN A 674 8.04 27.12 20.27
N ILE A 675 8.02 28.20 19.49
CA ILE A 675 8.02 29.59 19.95
C ILE A 675 6.82 30.36 19.41
N SER A 676 5.82 29.68 18.83
CA SER A 676 4.53 30.30 18.55
C SER A 676 3.87 30.74 19.87
N GLY A 677 3.31 31.95 19.86
CA GLY A 677 2.63 32.55 21.01
C GLY A 677 1.13 32.58 20.87
#